data_AF-A0AAV0S9L7-F1
#
_entry.id   AF-A0AAV0S9L7-F1
#
_cell.length_a   1.000
_cell.length_b   1.000
_cell.length_c   1.000
_cell.angle_alpha   90.00
_cell.angle_beta   90.00
_cell.angle_gamma   90.00
#
_symmetry.space_group_name_H-M   'P 1'
#
loop_
_entity.id
_entity.type
_entity.pdbx_description
1 polymer ?
#
loop_
_entity_poly.entity_id
_entity_poly.type
_entity_poly.pdbx_seq_one_letter_code
_entity_poly.pdbx_strand_id
1 'polypeptide(L)'
;EDGELLTNHFSEEEVWNVVKRCRGDKAPGPDGFSLAFFKKHWNLIKVDLLKGFEDFYHSGKIPKSLAHSFVCLIPKKDAVEDIKDFRPISLLGSVNKLISKTITERLRPTLMKAISGNQFGGIKGRQIHEASLIANELIDSRKKSGKPGLVFKLDIEKAFDNVNWNCLFKILNRLRLPDRLISWIKGLVTSPILSVLVNGEAAGFFNIRKGLRQGDPMSPFLFLLVMDILSVMLETLRSEGLISGFFMNEASEEGEVTHLMYADDTIIFCDANEDQVLNLLSTLVCFQSVTGLRINVEKSVMFPVGNFGNPDVFARIFGCGWNFLPTIYLGAPLGASPNSSAIWNKVLSRFQSRLEGWRGKFLSLGGRIVLCKSSLTSQPLYLFSLLKAPKTTIQKMERLECRFIWAGVQDKSKYHLVRWDVCKSTKERGGLGILDLGCMNSALLCKWFWKYASEPSSWWRNLIDVKYPRTSSEWRAGNGVGPIGCSIWRCIMKEENMFWKFASVSPGGGAWVSFWNDCWIPGKMLKDSYPRVAAASSNRDAWVSDLISFDNERVVWDFPLMYSLRGGADRERNDLLNLLSLLPHDLINAGPAKLIWNPSPKDGFSVNSMYRALIHDRLVGLDKFPFKVVWQPHVPSKMCPLQRG
;
A
#
# COMPACT_ATOMS: atom_id res chain seq x y z
N GLU A 1 -1.04 5.57 -31.35
CA GLU A 1 -0.32 6.67 -30.68
C GLU A 1 0.80 6.14 -29.76
N ASP A 2 0.53 5.31 -28.74
CA ASP A 2 1.60 4.79 -27.86
C ASP A 2 2.65 3.86 -28.53
N GLY A 3 2.31 3.20 -29.65
CA GLY A 3 3.16 2.16 -30.27
C GLY A 3 4.50 2.66 -30.85
N GLU A 4 4.53 3.85 -31.42
CA GLU A 4 5.77 4.44 -31.96
C GLU A 4 6.73 4.81 -30.83
N LEU A 5 6.23 5.43 -29.76
CA LEU A 5 7.03 5.78 -28.57
C LEU A 5 7.71 4.54 -27.94
N LEU A 6 7.04 3.39 -27.96
CA LEU A 6 7.60 2.15 -27.41
C LEU A 6 8.77 1.59 -28.22
N THR A 7 8.83 1.91 -29.53
CA THR A 7 9.75 1.28 -30.48
C THR A 7 10.75 2.24 -31.13
N ASN A 8 10.79 3.51 -30.70
CA ASN A 8 11.80 4.49 -31.10
C ASN A 8 13.24 4.03 -30.76
N HIS A 9 14.23 4.58 -31.45
CA HIS A 9 15.64 4.38 -31.10
C HIS A 9 15.91 4.78 -29.63
N PHE A 10 16.88 4.11 -29.01
CA PHE A 10 17.27 4.40 -27.63
C PHE A 10 18.16 5.64 -27.58
N SER A 11 17.71 6.71 -26.91
CA SER A 11 18.52 7.94 -26.81
C SER A 11 19.56 7.85 -25.69
N GLU A 12 20.65 8.63 -25.80
CA GLU A 12 21.65 8.73 -24.73
C GLU A 12 20.99 9.15 -23.41
N GLU A 13 20.09 10.14 -23.45
CA GLU A 13 19.40 10.66 -22.28
C GLU A 13 18.54 9.58 -21.61
N GLU A 14 17.81 8.78 -22.40
CA GLU A 14 16.97 7.70 -21.89
C GLU A 14 17.81 6.65 -21.16
N VAL A 15 18.87 6.16 -21.81
CA VAL A 15 19.76 5.13 -21.23
C VAL A 15 20.45 5.69 -19.98
N TRP A 16 20.90 6.94 -20.03
CA TRP A 16 21.55 7.60 -18.90
C TRP A 16 20.61 7.76 -17.70
N ASN A 17 19.36 8.13 -17.94
CA ASN A 17 18.34 8.24 -16.90
C ASN A 17 18.08 6.90 -16.20
N VAL A 18 18.10 5.80 -16.95
CA VAL A 18 18.01 4.44 -16.39
C VAL A 18 19.22 4.14 -15.50
N VAL A 19 20.43 4.37 -16.01
CA VAL A 19 21.68 4.14 -15.25
C VAL A 19 21.69 4.93 -13.94
N LYS A 20 21.33 6.22 -13.96
CA LYS A 20 21.25 7.07 -12.76
C LYS A 20 20.30 6.52 -11.70
N ARG A 21 19.15 6.01 -12.11
CA ARG A 21 18.10 5.51 -11.19
C ARG A 21 18.43 4.14 -10.58
N CYS A 22 19.30 3.36 -11.22
CA CYS A 22 19.69 2.05 -10.71
C CYS A 22 20.46 2.14 -9.38
N ARG A 23 20.30 1.15 -8.49
CA ARG A 23 21.11 1.05 -7.26
C ARG A 23 22.51 0.52 -7.62
N GLY A 24 23.56 1.26 -7.24
CA GLY A 24 24.93 0.96 -7.65
C GLY A 24 25.62 -0.14 -6.83
N ASP A 25 25.17 -0.34 -5.59
CA ASP A 25 25.71 -1.25 -4.57
C ASP A 25 25.24 -2.71 -4.71
N LYS A 26 24.60 -3.06 -5.83
CA LYS A 26 24.10 -4.41 -6.08
C LYS A 26 25.18 -5.30 -6.67
N ALA A 27 25.15 -6.58 -6.29
CA ALA A 27 26.04 -7.61 -6.82
C ALA A 27 25.98 -7.65 -8.36
N PRO A 28 27.14 -7.76 -9.04
CA PRO A 28 27.22 -7.86 -10.49
C PRO A 28 26.77 -9.23 -11.00
N GLY A 29 26.53 -9.32 -12.30
CA GLY A 29 26.37 -10.58 -13.01
C GLY A 29 27.72 -11.15 -13.46
N PRO A 30 27.70 -12.07 -14.46
CA PRO A 30 28.92 -12.67 -15.01
C PRO A 30 29.92 -11.71 -15.64
N ASP A 31 29.49 -10.49 -15.97
CA ASP A 31 30.37 -9.44 -16.50
C ASP A 31 31.22 -8.75 -15.43
N GLY A 32 30.98 -9.01 -14.14
CA GLY A 32 31.79 -8.50 -13.02
C GLY A 32 31.61 -7.01 -12.71
N PHE A 33 30.94 -6.24 -13.57
CA PHE A 33 30.72 -4.80 -13.39
C PHE A 33 29.42 -4.52 -12.63
N SER A 34 29.51 -3.78 -11.53
CA SER A 34 28.34 -3.26 -10.82
C SER A 34 27.77 -2.03 -11.52
N LEU A 35 26.51 -1.67 -11.22
CA LEU A 35 25.91 -0.45 -11.79
C LEU A 35 26.55 0.84 -11.25
N ALA A 36 27.31 0.77 -10.15
CA ALA A 36 28.14 1.89 -9.70
C ALA A 36 29.28 2.21 -10.67
N PHE A 37 29.86 1.20 -11.32
CA PHE A 37 30.88 1.39 -12.36
C PHE A 37 30.33 2.21 -13.53
N PHE A 38 29.18 1.81 -14.08
CA PHE A 38 28.52 2.52 -15.19
C PHE A 38 28.15 3.97 -14.83
N LYS A 39 27.74 4.22 -13.58
CA LYS A 39 27.46 5.58 -13.09
C LYS A 39 28.70 6.45 -13.03
N LYS A 40 29.78 5.91 -12.47
CA LYS A 40 31.02 6.67 -12.25
C LYS A 40 31.78 6.91 -13.55
N HIS A 41 31.76 5.94 -14.45
CA HIS A 41 32.54 5.94 -15.69
C HIS A 41 31.66 6.12 -16.94
N TRP A 42 30.50 6.77 -16.81
CA TRP A 42 29.56 6.99 -17.91
C TRP A 42 30.23 7.58 -19.16
N ASN A 43 30.99 8.66 -18.98
CA ASN A 43 31.65 9.35 -20.09
C ASN A 43 32.67 8.48 -20.84
N LEU A 44 33.21 7.45 -20.17
CA LEU A 44 34.13 6.49 -20.78
C LEU A 44 33.38 5.42 -21.57
N ILE A 45 32.31 4.84 -20.99
CA ILE A 45 31.66 3.63 -21.53
C ILE A 45 30.45 3.91 -22.43
N LYS A 46 29.92 5.14 -22.43
CA LYS A 46 28.63 5.45 -23.06
C LYS A 46 28.59 5.12 -24.56
N VAL A 47 29.70 5.31 -25.28
CA VAL A 47 29.76 5.06 -26.73
C VAL A 47 29.57 3.57 -27.01
N ASP A 48 30.32 2.70 -26.34
CA ASP A 48 30.22 1.26 -26.50
C ASP A 48 28.87 0.72 -26.02
N LEU A 49 28.36 1.26 -24.90
CA LEU A 49 27.06 0.87 -24.38
C LEU A 49 25.94 1.22 -25.37
N LEU A 50 25.92 2.45 -25.90
CA LEU A 50 24.91 2.89 -26.87
C LEU A 50 24.98 2.10 -28.16
N LYS A 51 26.18 1.75 -28.62
CA LYS A 51 26.34 0.81 -29.75
C LYS A 51 25.71 -0.54 -29.47
N GLY A 52 25.87 -1.09 -28.25
CA GLY A 52 25.20 -2.32 -27.84
C GLY A 52 23.67 -2.20 -27.78
N PHE A 53 23.13 -1.02 -27.44
CA PHE A 53 21.69 -0.75 -27.53
C PHE A 53 21.20 -0.68 -28.99
N GLU A 54 22.00 -0.11 -29.90
CA GLU A 54 21.67 -0.03 -31.33
C GLU A 54 21.72 -1.42 -32.00
N ASP A 55 22.73 -2.23 -31.68
CA ASP A 55 22.79 -3.63 -32.13
C ASP A 55 21.58 -4.43 -31.64
N PHE A 56 21.14 -4.19 -30.40
CA PHE A 56 19.92 -4.79 -29.85
C PHE A 56 18.66 -4.27 -30.55
N TYR A 57 18.59 -2.97 -30.87
CA TYR A 57 17.45 -2.37 -31.55
C TYR A 57 17.16 -3.08 -32.88
N HIS A 58 18.20 -3.34 -33.68
CA HIS A 58 18.08 -4.03 -34.96
C HIS A 58 17.86 -5.54 -34.84
N SER A 59 18.63 -6.21 -33.98
CA SER A 59 18.65 -7.68 -33.90
C SER A 59 17.57 -8.28 -32.99
N GLY A 60 17.12 -7.51 -31.98
CA GLY A 60 16.31 -7.97 -30.87
C GLY A 60 16.96 -9.03 -29.99
N LYS A 61 18.26 -9.26 -30.13
CA LYS A 61 19.00 -10.33 -29.44
C LYS A 61 20.18 -9.75 -28.68
N ILE A 62 20.47 -10.36 -27.53
CA ILE A 62 21.69 -10.06 -26.78
C ILE A 62 22.77 -11.06 -27.17
N PRO A 63 24.01 -10.63 -27.44
CA PRO A 63 25.14 -11.53 -27.67
C PRO A 63 25.28 -12.57 -26.56
N LYS A 64 25.64 -13.81 -26.90
CA LYS A 64 25.70 -14.93 -25.93
C LYS A 64 26.56 -14.61 -24.69
N SER A 65 27.67 -13.89 -24.87
CA SER A 65 28.56 -13.46 -23.78
C SER A 65 27.87 -12.54 -22.78
N LEU A 66 26.92 -11.70 -23.23
CA LEU A 66 26.15 -10.77 -22.39
C LEU A 66 24.81 -11.36 -21.93
N ALA A 67 24.35 -12.44 -22.56
CA ALA A 67 23.12 -13.14 -22.21
C ALA A 67 23.29 -14.10 -21.01
N HIS A 68 24.53 -14.39 -20.59
CA HIS A 68 24.82 -15.23 -19.44
C HIS A 68 24.31 -14.61 -18.13
N SER A 69 23.79 -15.44 -17.23
CA SER A 69 23.34 -15.01 -15.90
C SER A 69 23.66 -16.08 -14.86
N PHE A 70 23.99 -15.65 -13.65
CA PHE A 70 24.17 -16.55 -12.52
C PHE A 70 22.86 -16.81 -11.80
N VAL A 71 22.67 -18.01 -11.27
CA VAL A 71 21.59 -18.37 -10.35
C VAL A 71 22.17 -18.52 -8.96
N CYS A 72 21.85 -17.58 -8.07
CA CYS A 72 22.21 -17.61 -6.66
C CYS A 72 21.05 -18.19 -5.84
N LEU A 73 21.33 -19.13 -4.95
CA LEU A 73 20.34 -19.76 -4.09
C LEU A 73 20.29 -19.06 -2.72
N ILE A 74 19.16 -18.41 -2.41
CA ILE A 74 18.95 -17.74 -1.12
C ILE A 74 18.08 -18.62 -0.20
N PRO A 75 18.53 -18.95 1.02
CA PRO A 75 17.72 -19.65 2.02
C PRO A 75 16.38 -18.95 2.29
N LYS A 76 15.27 -19.70 2.30
CA LYS A 76 13.94 -19.20 2.74
C LYS A 76 13.76 -19.27 4.26
N LYS A 77 14.52 -20.15 4.93
CA LYS A 77 14.53 -20.38 6.39
C LYS A 77 15.97 -20.64 6.84
N ASP A 78 16.24 -20.49 8.13
CA ASP A 78 17.61 -20.59 8.68
C ASP A 78 18.18 -22.02 8.57
N ALA A 79 17.40 -23.02 8.95
CA ALA A 79 17.78 -24.43 8.83
C ALA A 79 17.27 -25.00 7.51
N VAL A 80 18.12 -25.00 6.47
CA VAL A 80 17.77 -25.47 5.12
C VAL A 80 18.14 -26.94 4.98
N GLU A 81 17.18 -27.78 4.63
CA GLU A 81 17.38 -29.25 4.49
C GLU A 81 17.20 -29.72 3.05
N ASP A 82 16.44 -28.99 2.24
CA ASP A 82 15.99 -29.43 0.92
C ASP A 82 16.10 -28.29 -0.11
N ILE A 83 16.29 -28.60 -1.39
CA ILE A 83 16.48 -27.60 -2.45
C ILE A 83 15.26 -26.67 -2.60
N LYS A 84 14.06 -27.18 -2.26
CA LYS A 84 12.81 -26.41 -2.27
C LYS A 84 12.78 -25.26 -1.26
N ASP A 85 13.64 -25.33 -0.25
CA ASP A 85 13.81 -24.30 0.78
C ASP A 85 14.72 -23.15 0.32
N PHE A 86 15.29 -23.23 -0.88
CA PHE A 86 15.97 -22.11 -1.51
C PHE A 86 15.05 -21.33 -2.46
N ARG A 87 15.33 -20.04 -2.59
CA ARG A 87 14.79 -19.15 -3.63
C ARG A 87 15.90 -18.86 -4.64
N PRO A 88 15.75 -19.27 -5.91
CA PRO A 88 16.72 -18.93 -6.94
C PRO A 88 16.59 -17.45 -7.32
N ILE A 89 17.72 -16.73 -7.37
CA ILE A 89 17.80 -15.36 -7.86
C ILE A 89 18.77 -15.31 -9.02
N SER A 90 18.31 -14.76 -10.13
CA SER A 90 19.14 -14.51 -11.32
C SER A 90 19.92 -13.20 -11.18
N LEU A 91 21.25 -13.29 -11.24
CA LEU A 91 22.16 -12.16 -11.38
C LEU A 91 22.48 -12.00 -12.87
N LEU A 92 21.79 -11.05 -13.50
CA LEU A 92 21.98 -10.71 -14.91
C LEU A 92 23.26 -9.88 -15.08
N GLY A 93 23.96 -10.06 -16.20
CA GLY A 93 24.97 -9.11 -16.65
C GLY A 93 24.41 -7.69 -16.72
N SER A 94 25.21 -6.69 -16.35
CA SER A 94 24.79 -5.30 -16.23
C SER A 94 24.26 -4.72 -17.54
N VAL A 95 24.87 -5.03 -18.69
CA VAL A 95 24.36 -4.57 -20.00
C VAL A 95 22.97 -5.12 -20.31
N ASN A 96 22.77 -6.44 -20.13
CA ASN A 96 21.47 -7.09 -20.29
C ASN A 96 20.42 -6.48 -19.36
N LYS A 97 20.81 -6.24 -18.11
CA LYS A 97 19.95 -5.61 -17.11
C LYS A 97 19.56 -4.18 -17.47
N LEU A 98 20.48 -3.40 -18.04
CA LEU A 98 20.21 -2.04 -18.50
C LEU A 98 19.23 -2.05 -19.68
N ILE A 99 19.45 -2.89 -20.70
CA ILE A 99 18.53 -3.03 -21.85
C ILE A 99 17.14 -3.43 -21.37
N SER A 100 17.04 -4.49 -20.57
CA SER A 100 15.76 -4.96 -20.02
C SER A 100 15.07 -3.87 -19.19
N LYS A 101 15.85 -3.12 -18.39
CA LYS A 101 15.31 -2.02 -17.57
C LYS A 101 14.76 -0.89 -18.44
N THR A 102 15.47 -0.47 -19.49
CA THR A 102 15.02 0.58 -20.41
C THR A 102 13.69 0.19 -21.07
N ILE A 103 13.60 -1.02 -21.60
CA ILE A 103 12.35 -1.55 -22.18
C ILE A 103 11.24 -1.61 -21.13
N THR A 104 11.55 -2.02 -19.91
CA THR A 104 10.60 -2.03 -18.80
C THR A 104 10.04 -0.64 -18.50
N GLU A 105 10.87 0.40 -18.50
CA GLU A 105 10.41 1.77 -18.26
C GLU A 105 9.47 2.26 -19.37
N ARG A 106 9.75 1.92 -20.64
CA ARG A 106 8.85 2.20 -21.78
C ARG A 106 7.52 1.47 -21.65
N LEU A 107 7.58 0.18 -21.33
CA LEU A 107 6.43 -0.73 -21.33
C LEU A 107 5.51 -0.53 -20.13
N ARG A 108 6.05 -0.09 -18.98
CA ARG A 108 5.31 -0.01 -17.71
C ARG A 108 3.98 0.74 -17.83
N PRO A 109 3.88 1.98 -18.36
CA PRO A 109 2.62 2.72 -18.40
C PRO A 109 1.51 1.97 -19.14
N THR A 110 1.83 1.31 -20.26
CA THR A 110 0.89 0.52 -21.04
C THR A 110 0.43 -0.72 -20.28
N LEU A 111 1.36 -1.46 -19.65
CA LEU A 111 0.99 -2.67 -18.90
C LEU A 111 0.15 -2.35 -17.66
N MET A 112 0.43 -1.25 -16.96
CA MET A 112 -0.34 -0.89 -15.76
C MET A 112 -1.80 -0.58 -16.07
N LYS A 113 -2.13 -0.14 -17.31
CA LYS A 113 -3.50 0.07 -17.76
C LYS A 113 -4.21 -1.24 -18.13
N ALA A 114 -3.46 -2.25 -18.56
CA ALA A 114 -4.01 -3.53 -19.02
C ALA A 114 -4.38 -4.47 -17.87
N ILE A 115 -3.73 -4.35 -16.70
CA ILE A 115 -3.92 -5.28 -15.58
C ILE A 115 -5.19 -4.94 -14.77
N SER A 116 -6.01 -5.97 -14.52
CA SER A 116 -7.29 -5.91 -13.81
C SER A 116 -7.19 -5.22 -12.44
N GLY A 117 -8.27 -4.57 -12.00
CA GLY A 117 -8.33 -3.82 -10.73
C GLY A 117 -8.02 -4.65 -9.47
N ASN A 118 -8.26 -5.96 -9.54
CA ASN A 118 -8.14 -6.91 -8.42
C ASN A 118 -6.68 -7.31 -8.11
N GLN A 119 -5.72 -6.87 -8.92
CA GLN A 119 -4.29 -7.13 -8.73
C GLN A 119 -3.62 -5.94 -8.01
N PHE A 120 -3.12 -6.15 -6.80
CA PHE A 120 -2.49 -5.12 -5.97
C PHE A 120 -0.94 -5.22 -5.96
N GLY A 121 -0.40 -6.36 -6.40
CA GLY A 121 1.03 -6.64 -6.37
C GLY A 121 1.76 -5.99 -7.55
N GLY A 122 2.90 -5.34 -7.28
CA GLY A 122 3.82 -4.85 -8.31
C GLY A 122 3.34 -3.69 -9.19
N ILE A 123 2.17 -3.10 -8.88
CA ILE A 123 1.56 -2.00 -9.64
C ILE A 123 1.72 -0.69 -8.87
N LYS A 124 2.19 0.36 -9.56
CA LYS A 124 2.36 1.69 -8.96
C LYS A 124 0.99 2.27 -8.60
N GLY A 125 0.86 2.78 -7.38
CA GLY A 125 -0.38 3.40 -6.87
C GLY A 125 -1.23 2.45 -6.04
N ARG A 126 -1.20 1.14 -6.34
CA ARG A 126 -1.91 0.12 -5.57
C ARG A 126 -1.08 -0.31 -4.35
N GLN A 127 -1.73 -0.45 -3.20
CA GLN A 127 -1.09 -0.74 -1.92
C GLN A 127 -1.57 -2.08 -1.36
N ILE A 128 -0.64 -2.84 -0.78
CA ILE A 128 -0.91 -4.13 -0.11
C ILE A 128 -2.01 -4.04 0.96
N HIS A 129 -2.14 -2.88 1.61
CA HIS A 129 -3.15 -2.64 2.63
C HIS A 129 -4.58 -2.51 2.05
N GLU A 130 -4.74 -2.11 0.79
CA GLU A 130 -6.06 -2.06 0.12
C GLU A 130 -6.64 -3.45 -0.03
N ALA A 131 -5.85 -4.40 -0.55
CA ALA A 131 -6.26 -5.80 -0.66
C ALA A 131 -6.67 -6.37 0.70
N SER A 132 -5.88 -6.07 1.75
CA SER A 132 -6.18 -6.51 3.11
C SER A 132 -7.45 -5.85 3.69
N LEU A 133 -7.70 -4.57 3.37
CA LEU A 133 -8.90 -3.84 3.77
C LEU A 133 -10.13 -4.47 3.10
N ILE A 134 -10.13 -4.59 1.77
CA ILE A 134 -11.25 -5.13 1.00
C ILE A 134 -11.57 -6.57 1.44
N ALA A 135 -10.56 -7.43 1.55
CA ALA A 135 -10.74 -8.81 1.98
C ALA A 135 -11.44 -8.91 3.36
N ASN A 136 -11.07 -8.03 4.30
CA ASN A 136 -11.71 -7.99 5.61
C ASN A 136 -13.13 -7.40 5.58
N GLU A 137 -13.39 -6.38 4.76
CA GLU A 137 -14.74 -5.83 4.59
C GLU A 137 -15.71 -6.87 3.99
N LEU A 138 -15.27 -7.63 2.98
CA LEU A 138 -16.05 -8.72 2.36
C LEU A 138 -16.36 -9.82 3.37
N ILE A 139 -15.36 -10.27 4.13
CA ILE A 139 -15.54 -11.30 5.16
C ILE A 139 -16.47 -10.80 6.28
N ASP A 140 -16.34 -9.55 6.72
CA ASP A 140 -17.24 -8.96 7.71
C ASP A 140 -18.69 -8.95 7.20
N SER A 141 -18.93 -8.50 5.96
CA SER A 141 -20.26 -8.49 5.34
C SER A 141 -20.84 -9.90 5.24
N ARG A 142 -20.07 -10.89 4.75
CA ARG A 142 -20.52 -12.28 4.65
C ARG A 142 -20.80 -12.94 6.01
N LYS A 143 -19.94 -12.68 7.02
CA LYS A 143 -20.18 -13.14 8.40
C LYS A 143 -21.46 -12.55 8.98
N LYS A 144 -21.81 -11.31 8.62
CA LYS A 144 -22.98 -10.61 9.14
C LYS A 144 -24.29 -10.99 8.47
N SER A 145 -24.27 -11.32 7.19
CA SER A 145 -25.45 -11.91 6.54
C SER A 145 -25.73 -13.34 7.00
N GLY A 146 -24.71 -14.04 7.51
CA GLY A 146 -24.82 -15.45 7.89
C GLY A 146 -24.86 -16.40 6.70
N LYS A 147 -24.86 -15.88 5.46
CA LYS A 147 -24.83 -16.68 4.23
C LYS A 147 -23.54 -17.52 4.23
N PRO A 148 -23.60 -18.84 3.99
CA PRO A 148 -22.40 -19.66 3.90
C PRO A 148 -21.58 -19.28 2.67
N GLY A 149 -20.26 -19.19 2.83
CA GLY A 149 -19.33 -18.84 1.77
C GLY A 149 -17.95 -19.45 2.02
N LEU A 150 -17.17 -19.53 0.96
CA LEU A 150 -15.85 -20.14 0.94
C LEU A 150 -14.81 -19.11 0.52
N VAL A 151 -13.68 -19.09 1.22
CA VAL A 151 -12.50 -18.30 0.87
C VAL A 151 -11.35 -19.25 0.59
N PHE A 152 -10.86 -19.30 -0.64
CA PHE A 152 -9.71 -20.09 -1.01
C PHE A 152 -8.47 -19.21 -1.03
N LYS A 153 -7.45 -19.57 -0.26
CA LYS A 153 -6.11 -19.00 -0.37
C LYS A 153 -5.25 -19.95 -1.18
N LEU A 154 -4.90 -19.54 -2.40
CA LEU A 154 -4.10 -20.35 -3.32
C LEU A 154 -2.60 -20.15 -3.09
N ASP A 155 -1.83 -21.22 -3.31
CA ASP A 155 -0.37 -21.19 -3.39
C ASP A 155 0.06 -21.65 -4.78
N ILE A 156 0.94 -20.89 -5.45
CA ILE A 156 1.43 -21.23 -6.80
C ILE A 156 2.85 -21.77 -6.72
N GLU A 157 3.07 -22.92 -7.34
CA GLU A 157 4.38 -23.57 -7.35
C GLU A 157 5.37 -22.83 -8.23
N LYS A 158 6.44 -22.32 -7.60
CA LYS A 158 7.60 -21.75 -8.30
C LYS A 158 7.16 -20.78 -9.42
N ALA A 159 6.32 -19.81 -9.06
CA ALA A 159 5.51 -19.04 -10.00
C ALA A 159 6.33 -18.43 -11.16
N PHE A 160 7.50 -17.84 -10.89
CA PHE A 160 8.37 -17.32 -11.93
C PHE A 160 8.96 -18.41 -12.84
N ASP A 161 9.39 -19.55 -12.29
CA ASP A 161 10.12 -20.59 -13.02
C ASP A 161 9.23 -21.38 -14.00
N ASN A 162 7.91 -21.29 -13.84
CA ASN A 162 6.95 -22.13 -14.54
C ASN A 162 6.18 -21.46 -15.68
N VAL A 163 6.33 -20.14 -15.88
CA VAL A 163 5.62 -19.38 -16.91
C VAL A 163 5.83 -19.97 -18.32
N ASN A 164 4.74 -20.29 -19.01
CA ASN A 164 4.74 -20.74 -20.40
C ASN A 164 4.93 -19.55 -21.36
N TRP A 165 6.04 -19.53 -22.09
CA TRP A 165 6.35 -18.46 -23.03
C TRP A 165 5.37 -18.34 -24.20
N ASN A 166 4.81 -19.45 -24.69
CA ASN A 166 3.83 -19.40 -25.78
C ASN A 166 2.56 -18.67 -25.34
N CYS A 167 2.13 -18.89 -24.10
CA CYS A 167 1.05 -18.13 -23.50
C CYS A 167 1.43 -16.65 -23.38
N LEU A 168 2.58 -16.33 -22.79
CA LEU A 168 3.06 -14.96 -22.65
C LEU A 168 3.07 -14.20 -23.98
N PHE A 169 3.66 -14.77 -25.05
CA PHE A 169 3.71 -14.10 -26.34
C PHE A 169 2.33 -13.95 -27.00
N LYS A 170 1.41 -14.89 -26.77
CA LYS A 170 0.02 -14.74 -27.21
C LYS A 170 -0.68 -13.58 -26.49
N ILE A 171 -0.44 -13.39 -25.19
CA ILE A 171 -0.97 -12.24 -24.43
C ILE A 171 -0.43 -10.93 -25.02
N LEU A 172 0.89 -10.82 -25.24
CA LEU A 172 1.50 -9.60 -25.77
C LEU A 172 0.95 -9.24 -27.16
N ASN A 173 0.71 -10.25 -28.02
CA ASN A 173 0.04 -10.05 -29.30
C ASN A 173 -1.42 -9.60 -29.15
N ARG A 174 -2.17 -10.17 -28.19
CA ARG A 174 -3.56 -9.77 -27.92
C ARG A 174 -3.68 -8.35 -27.36
N LEU A 175 -2.68 -7.89 -26.63
CA LEU A 175 -2.54 -6.48 -26.20
C LEU A 175 -2.18 -5.53 -27.36
N ARG A 176 -1.99 -6.06 -28.58
CA ARG A 176 -1.62 -5.29 -29.78
C ARG A 176 -0.35 -4.46 -29.58
N LEU A 177 0.62 -5.01 -28.84
CA LEU A 177 1.93 -4.39 -28.73
C LEU A 177 2.67 -4.48 -30.08
N PRO A 178 3.53 -3.51 -30.42
CA PRO A 178 4.27 -3.54 -31.68
C PRO A 178 5.10 -4.81 -31.84
N ASP A 179 5.10 -5.41 -33.02
CA ASP A 179 5.82 -6.68 -33.31
C ASP A 179 7.31 -6.59 -32.96
N ARG A 180 7.93 -5.43 -33.21
CA ARG A 180 9.33 -5.19 -32.84
C ARG A 180 9.56 -5.31 -31.34
N LEU A 181 8.69 -4.72 -30.52
CA LEU A 181 8.77 -4.82 -29.06
C LEU A 181 8.56 -6.26 -28.59
N ILE A 182 7.60 -6.98 -29.18
CA ILE A 182 7.37 -8.39 -28.87
C ILE A 182 8.62 -9.23 -29.22
N SER A 183 9.27 -8.93 -30.35
CA SER A 183 10.53 -9.56 -30.75
C SER A 183 11.65 -9.29 -29.75
N TRP A 184 11.81 -8.04 -29.29
CA TRP A 184 12.77 -7.67 -28.24
C TRP A 184 12.52 -8.43 -26.93
N ILE A 185 11.27 -8.48 -26.47
CA ILE A 185 10.90 -9.23 -25.26
C ILE A 185 11.21 -10.72 -25.44
N LYS A 186 10.87 -11.29 -26.60
CA LYS A 186 11.16 -12.69 -26.93
C LYS A 186 12.66 -12.99 -26.91
N GLY A 187 13.48 -12.10 -27.45
CA GLY A 187 14.93 -12.23 -27.41
C GLY A 187 15.48 -12.17 -25.98
N LEU A 188 15.00 -11.25 -25.15
CA LEU A 188 15.42 -11.13 -23.75
C LEU A 188 15.03 -12.32 -22.88
N VAL A 189 13.85 -12.89 -23.13
CA VAL A 189 13.31 -14.00 -22.34
C VAL A 189 13.90 -15.35 -22.75
N THR A 190 14.15 -15.58 -24.04
CA THR A 190 14.52 -16.91 -24.56
C THR A 190 16.02 -17.12 -24.80
N SER A 191 16.79 -16.05 -24.97
CA SER A 191 18.25 -16.12 -25.21
C SER A 191 19.15 -16.38 -23.98
N PRO A 192 18.72 -16.20 -22.70
CA PRO A 192 19.63 -16.36 -21.57
C PRO A 192 20.18 -17.78 -21.39
N ILE A 193 21.46 -17.85 -21.00
CA ILE A 193 22.15 -19.06 -20.56
C ILE A 193 22.42 -18.90 -19.06
N LEU A 194 22.17 -19.95 -18.27
CA LEU A 194 22.31 -19.91 -16.82
C LEU A 194 23.45 -20.80 -16.32
N SER A 195 24.12 -20.34 -15.25
CA SER A 195 25.03 -21.14 -14.42
C SER A 195 24.62 -20.98 -12.95
N VAL A 196 24.70 -22.04 -12.15
CA VAL A 196 24.37 -21.97 -10.72
C VAL A 196 25.62 -21.60 -9.93
N LEU A 197 25.48 -20.68 -8.98
CA LEU A 197 26.57 -20.37 -8.05
C LEU A 197 26.59 -21.39 -6.91
N VAL A 198 27.63 -22.20 -6.86
CA VAL A 198 27.89 -23.16 -5.79
C VAL A 198 29.13 -22.68 -5.05
N ASN A 199 28.99 -22.34 -3.77
CA ASN A 199 30.08 -21.80 -2.93
C ASN A 199 30.80 -20.58 -3.53
N GLY A 200 30.08 -19.76 -4.33
CA GLY A 200 30.63 -18.58 -4.99
C GLY A 200 31.22 -18.83 -6.38
N GLU A 201 31.34 -20.08 -6.81
CA GLU A 201 31.83 -20.45 -8.14
C GLU A 201 30.70 -20.83 -9.10
N ALA A 202 30.85 -20.49 -10.37
CA ALA A 202 29.86 -20.80 -11.39
C ALA A 202 29.99 -22.27 -11.82
N ALA A 203 28.91 -23.04 -11.63
CA ALA A 203 28.82 -24.45 -12.00
C ALA A 203 27.76 -24.68 -13.08
N GLY A 204 28.16 -25.41 -14.13
CA GLY A 204 27.31 -25.82 -15.24
C GLY A 204 26.86 -24.69 -16.17
N PHE A 205 26.33 -25.07 -17.33
CA PHE A 205 25.69 -24.16 -18.29
C PHE A 205 24.45 -24.83 -18.86
N PHE A 206 23.30 -24.15 -18.77
CA PHE A 206 22.06 -24.66 -19.34
C PHE A 206 21.18 -23.54 -19.87
N ASN A 207 20.39 -23.89 -20.88
CA ASN A 207 19.38 -23.00 -21.46
C ASN A 207 18.05 -23.18 -20.73
N ILE A 208 17.30 -22.09 -20.60
CA ILE A 208 15.91 -22.13 -20.13
C ILE A 208 14.96 -22.39 -21.30
N ARG A 209 13.85 -23.08 -21.02
CA ARG A 209 12.77 -23.37 -22.01
C ARG A 209 11.42 -22.79 -21.61
N LYS A 210 11.31 -22.32 -20.37
CA LYS A 210 10.13 -21.71 -19.75
C LYS A 210 10.58 -20.86 -18.55
N GLY A 211 9.65 -20.11 -17.99
CA GLY A 211 9.87 -19.30 -16.81
C GLY A 211 10.43 -17.91 -17.09
N LEU A 212 10.49 -17.09 -16.05
CA LEU A 212 10.97 -15.73 -16.04
C LEU A 212 12.06 -15.59 -14.98
N ARG A 213 13.07 -14.76 -15.25
CA ARG A 213 14.27 -14.66 -14.40
C ARG A 213 13.99 -13.79 -13.17
N GLN A 214 13.99 -14.39 -11.98
CA GLN A 214 13.81 -13.66 -10.73
C GLN A 214 15.03 -12.76 -10.43
N GLY A 215 14.96 -11.48 -10.79
CA GLY A 215 16.08 -10.53 -10.71
C GLY A 215 16.21 -9.65 -11.95
N ASP A 216 15.56 -10.06 -13.04
CA ASP A 216 15.35 -9.26 -14.24
C ASP A 216 14.27 -8.19 -13.98
N PRO A 217 14.53 -6.90 -14.26
CA PRO A 217 13.56 -5.83 -14.06
C PRO A 217 12.22 -6.00 -14.80
N MET A 218 12.23 -6.67 -15.95
CA MET A 218 11.03 -6.85 -16.78
C MET A 218 10.16 -8.01 -16.30
N SER A 219 10.78 -9.05 -15.73
CA SER A 219 10.11 -10.31 -15.35
C SER A 219 8.90 -10.13 -14.43
N PRO A 220 8.91 -9.27 -13.40
CA PRO A 220 7.72 -9.05 -12.56
C PRO A 220 6.50 -8.57 -13.35
N PHE A 221 6.69 -7.69 -14.35
CA PHE A 221 5.58 -7.14 -15.12
C PHE A 221 5.00 -8.17 -16.10
N LEU A 222 5.86 -8.95 -16.74
CA LEU A 222 5.42 -10.05 -17.61
C LEU A 222 4.71 -11.15 -16.81
N PHE A 223 5.17 -11.42 -15.60
CA PHE A 223 4.51 -12.34 -14.68
C PHE A 223 3.10 -11.88 -14.32
N LEU A 224 2.92 -10.59 -14.00
CA LEU A 224 1.60 -10.05 -13.67
C LEU A 224 0.61 -10.19 -14.84
N LEU A 225 1.06 -10.02 -16.10
CA LEU A 225 0.19 -10.24 -17.27
C LEU A 225 -0.28 -11.69 -17.40
N VAL A 226 0.62 -12.65 -17.13
CA VAL A 226 0.27 -14.07 -17.17
C VAL A 226 -0.68 -14.42 -16.03
N MET A 227 -0.44 -13.87 -14.84
CA MET A 227 -1.35 -14.04 -13.69
C MET A 227 -2.73 -13.42 -13.94
N ASP A 228 -2.81 -12.29 -14.65
CA ASP A 228 -4.08 -11.61 -14.95
C ASP A 228 -5.04 -12.46 -15.80
N ILE A 229 -4.54 -13.49 -16.50
CA ILE A 229 -5.40 -14.49 -17.16
C ILE A 229 -6.35 -15.14 -16.14
N LEU A 230 -5.89 -15.43 -14.92
CA LEU A 230 -6.75 -15.98 -13.89
C LEU A 230 -7.87 -15.00 -13.54
N SER A 231 -7.57 -13.71 -13.43
CA SER A 231 -8.58 -12.68 -13.20
C SER A 231 -9.62 -12.64 -14.30
N VAL A 232 -9.20 -12.69 -15.56
CA VAL A 232 -10.11 -12.73 -16.72
C VAL A 232 -10.99 -13.97 -16.68
N MET A 233 -10.42 -15.15 -16.43
CA MET A 233 -11.19 -16.41 -16.37
C MET A 233 -12.22 -16.42 -15.24
N LEU A 234 -11.85 -15.93 -14.04
CA LEU A 234 -12.77 -15.82 -12.90
C LEU A 234 -13.89 -14.81 -13.16
N GLU A 235 -13.59 -13.71 -13.84
CA GLU A 235 -14.60 -12.72 -14.22
C GLU A 235 -15.55 -13.26 -15.29
N THR A 236 -15.06 -14.07 -16.24
CA THR A 236 -15.90 -14.79 -17.20
C THR A 236 -16.87 -15.72 -16.49
N LEU A 237 -16.39 -16.57 -15.56
CA LEU A 237 -17.27 -17.44 -14.77
C LEU A 237 -18.35 -16.64 -14.02
N ARG A 238 -17.97 -15.50 -13.44
CA ARG A 238 -18.90 -14.61 -12.71
C ARG A 238 -19.97 -14.08 -13.64
N SER A 239 -19.58 -13.56 -14.80
CA SER A 239 -20.51 -13.00 -15.80
C SER A 239 -21.48 -14.04 -16.38
N GLU A 240 -21.07 -15.31 -16.42
CA GLU A 240 -21.90 -16.45 -16.85
C GLU A 240 -22.74 -17.05 -15.71
N GLY A 241 -22.63 -16.52 -14.48
CA GLY A 241 -23.35 -17.03 -13.30
C GLY A 241 -22.86 -18.38 -12.79
N LEU A 242 -21.67 -18.83 -13.22
CA LEU A 242 -21.08 -20.12 -12.85
C LEU A 242 -20.37 -20.07 -11.49
N ILE A 243 -20.04 -18.87 -11.02
CA ILE A 243 -19.52 -18.60 -9.67
C ILE A 243 -20.10 -17.28 -9.16
N SER A 244 -20.30 -17.18 -7.85
CA SER A 244 -20.69 -15.94 -7.18
C SER A 244 -19.67 -15.57 -6.12
N GLY A 245 -19.20 -14.33 -6.17
CA GLY A 245 -18.26 -13.76 -5.21
C GLY A 245 -18.90 -13.36 -3.89
N PHE A 246 -18.12 -12.65 -3.08
CA PHE A 246 -18.64 -11.98 -1.88
C PHE A 246 -19.06 -10.56 -2.21
N PHE A 247 -20.10 -10.07 -1.55
CA PHE A 247 -20.61 -8.73 -1.77
C PHE A 247 -20.13 -7.79 -0.65
N MET A 248 -19.72 -6.57 -1.03
CA MET A 248 -19.43 -5.51 -0.05
C MET A 248 -20.66 -5.19 0.79
N ASN A 249 -21.84 -5.21 0.17
CA ASN A 249 -23.13 -5.10 0.81
C ASN A 249 -24.05 -6.18 0.24
N GLU A 250 -24.45 -7.16 1.06
CA GLU A 250 -25.29 -8.29 0.63
C GLU A 250 -26.73 -7.87 0.26
N ALA A 251 -27.11 -6.62 0.51
CA ALA A 251 -28.37 -6.03 0.05
C ALA A 251 -28.26 -5.30 -1.31
N SER A 252 -27.06 -5.26 -1.91
CA SER A 252 -26.81 -4.62 -3.21
C SER A 252 -26.28 -5.66 -4.21
N GLU A 253 -26.68 -5.52 -5.47
CA GLU A 253 -26.10 -6.28 -6.58
C GLU A 253 -24.72 -5.72 -7.02
N GLU A 254 -24.35 -4.55 -6.51
CA GLU A 254 -23.05 -3.92 -6.76
C GLU A 254 -22.00 -4.36 -5.73
N GLY A 255 -20.72 -4.27 -6.12
CA GLY A 255 -19.60 -4.56 -5.22
C GLY A 255 -19.37 -6.04 -4.94
N GLU A 256 -19.78 -6.92 -5.86
CA GLU A 256 -19.35 -8.31 -5.90
C GLU A 256 -17.85 -8.42 -6.20
N VAL A 257 -17.14 -9.23 -5.42
CA VAL A 257 -15.71 -9.51 -5.61
C VAL A 257 -15.48 -11.01 -5.56
N THR A 258 -14.97 -11.57 -6.66
CA THR A 258 -14.62 -13.00 -6.77
C THR A 258 -13.20 -13.29 -6.34
N HIS A 259 -12.27 -12.33 -6.45
CA HIS A 259 -10.87 -12.57 -6.11
C HIS A 259 -10.09 -11.29 -5.80
N LEU A 260 -8.99 -11.47 -5.07
CA LEU A 260 -7.98 -10.45 -4.78
C LEU A 260 -6.59 -11.07 -4.96
N MET A 261 -5.70 -10.36 -5.65
CA MET A 261 -4.36 -10.87 -5.98
C MET A 261 -3.29 -9.89 -5.53
N TYR A 262 -2.18 -10.43 -5.03
CA TYR A 262 -0.94 -9.70 -4.80
C TYR A 262 0.23 -10.49 -5.40
N ALA A 263 0.51 -10.23 -6.67
CA ALA A 263 1.34 -11.09 -7.50
C ALA A 263 0.79 -12.53 -7.53
N ASP A 264 1.50 -13.49 -6.92
CA ASP A 264 1.13 -14.90 -6.79
C ASP A 264 0.22 -15.21 -5.59
N ASP A 265 0.18 -14.34 -4.57
CA ASP A 265 -0.72 -14.50 -3.42
C ASP A 265 -2.17 -14.19 -3.84
N THR A 266 -2.96 -15.23 -4.10
CA THR A 266 -4.35 -15.12 -4.57
C THR A 266 -5.35 -15.59 -3.50
N ILE A 267 -6.36 -14.77 -3.23
CA ILE A 267 -7.56 -15.18 -2.51
C ILE A 267 -8.75 -15.15 -3.46
N ILE A 268 -9.57 -16.20 -3.43
CA ILE A 268 -10.81 -16.34 -4.19
C ILE A 268 -11.99 -16.46 -3.20
N PHE A 269 -13.09 -15.79 -3.52
CA PHE A 269 -14.36 -15.79 -2.79
C PHE A 269 -15.41 -16.50 -3.64
N CYS A 270 -16.14 -17.43 -3.03
CA CYS A 270 -17.14 -18.25 -3.70
C CYS A 270 -18.30 -18.55 -2.76
N ASP A 271 -19.52 -18.66 -3.25
CA ASP A 271 -20.62 -19.20 -2.46
C ASP A 271 -20.35 -20.67 -2.07
N ALA A 272 -20.93 -21.13 -0.97
CA ALA A 272 -20.82 -22.52 -0.52
C ALA A 272 -21.73 -23.43 -1.36
N ASN A 273 -21.37 -23.63 -2.62
CA ASN A 273 -22.10 -24.43 -3.59
C ASN A 273 -21.13 -25.38 -4.33
N GLU A 274 -21.48 -26.66 -4.44
CA GLU A 274 -20.60 -27.69 -4.98
C GLU A 274 -20.29 -27.47 -6.48
N ASP A 275 -21.29 -27.10 -7.27
CA ASP A 275 -21.13 -26.80 -8.69
C ASP A 275 -20.19 -25.60 -8.90
N GLN A 276 -20.31 -24.55 -8.08
CA GLN A 276 -19.39 -23.40 -8.15
C GLN A 276 -17.95 -23.80 -7.84
N VAL A 277 -17.73 -24.68 -6.84
CA VAL A 277 -16.39 -25.18 -6.51
C VAL A 277 -15.83 -26.07 -7.63
N LEU A 278 -16.67 -26.88 -8.28
CA LEU A 278 -16.28 -27.67 -9.46
C LEU A 278 -15.93 -26.79 -10.67
N ASN A 279 -16.72 -25.74 -10.93
CA ASN A 279 -16.46 -24.76 -11.99
C ASN A 279 -15.13 -24.02 -11.74
N LEU A 280 -14.89 -23.63 -10.49
CA LEU A 280 -13.62 -23.04 -10.07
C LEU A 280 -12.46 -24.01 -10.32
N LEU A 281 -12.55 -25.25 -9.85
CA LEU A 281 -11.49 -26.25 -10.03
C LEU A 281 -11.19 -26.49 -11.51
N SER A 282 -12.23 -26.67 -12.33
CA SER A 282 -12.09 -26.88 -13.78
C SER A 282 -11.37 -25.71 -14.45
N THR A 283 -11.73 -24.49 -14.06
CA THR A 283 -11.08 -23.26 -14.55
C THR A 283 -9.63 -23.15 -14.14
N LEU A 284 -9.31 -23.53 -12.89
CA LEU A 284 -7.95 -23.59 -12.39
C LEU A 284 -7.11 -24.64 -13.14
N VAL A 285 -7.67 -25.80 -13.51
CA VAL A 285 -6.98 -26.79 -14.36
C VAL A 285 -6.68 -26.23 -15.76
N CYS A 286 -7.63 -25.54 -16.37
CA CYS A 286 -7.42 -24.85 -17.64
C CYS A 286 -6.33 -23.76 -17.54
N PHE A 287 -6.37 -22.93 -16.48
CA PHE A 287 -5.37 -21.91 -16.21
C PHE A 287 -3.96 -22.52 -16.10
N GLN A 288 -3.80 -23.60 -15.33
CA GLN A 288 -2.53 -24.31 -15.18
C GLN A 288 -2.00 -24.83 -16.51
N SER A 289 -2.88 -25.39 -17.33
CA SER A 289 -2.54 -25.99 -18.63
C SER A 289 -2.06 -24.94 -19.64
N VAL A 290 -2.71 -23.77 -19.65
CA VAL A 290 -2.38 -22.68 -20.59
C VAL A 290 -1.16 -21.90 -20.14
N THR A 291 -1.11 -21.47 -18.88
CA THR A 291 -0.07 -20.56 -18.36
C THR A 291 1.18 -21.26 -17.89
N GLY A 292 1.10 -22.57 -17.60
CA GLY A 292 2.14 -23.35 -16.93
C GLY A 292 2.22 -23.13 -15.42
N LEU A 293 1.45 -22.19 -14.86
CA LEU A 293 1.46 -21.85 -13.43
C LEU A 293 0.64 -22.86 -12.64
N ARG A 294 1.33 -23.83 -12.01
CA ARG A 294 0.71 -24.91 -11.24
C ARG A 294 0.28 -24.45 -9.85
N ILE A 295 -0.88 -24.90 -9.42
CA ILE A 295 -1.42 -24.62 -8.09
C ILE A 295 -0.96 -25.73 -7.16
N ASN A 296 -0.38 -25.35 -6.02
CA ASN A 296 -0.03 -26.27 -4.97
C ASN A 296 -1.27 -26.51 -4.10
N VAL A 297 -2.01 -27.58 -4.39
CA VAL A 297 -3.27 -27.87 -3.67
C VAL A 297 -3.00 -28.23 -2.19
N GLU A 298 -1.86 -28.84 -1.89
CA GLU A 298 -1.45 -29.20 -0.51
C GLU A 298 -1.20 -27.98 0.38
N LYS A 299 -0.66 -26.89 -0.19
CA LYS A 299 -0.39 -25.63 0.51
C LYS A 299 -1.54 -24.62 0.40
N SER A 300 -2.44 -24.84 -0.55
CA SER A 300 -3.66 -24.07 -0.66
C SER A 300 -4.59 -24.43 0.49
N VAL A 301 -5.32 -23.44 1.02
CA VAL A 301 -6.20 -23.63 2.18
C VAL A 301 -7.54 -22.98 1.94
N MET A 302 -8.62 -23.70 2.26
CA MET A 302 -9.98 -23.21 2.25
C MET A 302 -10.41 -22.72 3.64
N PHE A 303 -11.17 -21.62 3.69
CA PHE A 303 -11.74 -21.07 4.91
C PHE A 303 -13.25 -20.92 4.77
N PRO A 304 -14.06 -21.67 5.52
CA PRO A 304 -15.51 -21.46 5.57
C PRO A 304 -15.85 -20.17 6.32
N VAL A 305 -16.86 -19.45 5.82
CA VAL A 305 -17.35 -18.16 6.34
C VAL A 305 -18.89 -18.19 6.41
N GLY A 306 -19.46 -17.52 7.41
CA GLY A 306 -20.91 -17.52 7.64
C GLY A 306 -21.39 -18.76 8.39
N ASN A 307 -22.67 -19.09 8.26
CA ASN A 307 -23.27 -20.25 8.93
C ASN A 307 -22.97 -21.52 8.13
N PHE A 308 -21.82 -22.12 8.41
CA PHE A 308 -21.35 -23.31 7.71
C PHE A 308 -21.79 -24.59 8.42
N GLY A 309 -22.28 -25.57 7.64
CA GLY A 309 -22.48 -26.94 8.08
C GLY A 309 -21.16 -27.70 8.06
N ASN A 310 -21.03 -28.66 7.14
CA ASN A 310 -19.80 -29.46 7.00
C ASN A 310 -18.87 -28.92 5.88
N PRO A 311 -17.72 -28.32 6.21
CA PRO A 311 -16.74 -27.86 5.21
C PRO A 311 -15.99 -29.00 4.50
N ASP A 312 -15.99 -30.22 5.03
CA ASP A 312 -15.22 -31.33 4.45
C ASP A 312 -15.65 -31.69 3.02
N VAL A 313 -16.93 -31.49 2.67
CA VAL A 313 -17.44 -31.77 1.33
C VAL A 313 -16.72 -30.91 0.28
N PHE A 314 -16.67 -29.60 0.51
CA PHE A 314 -16.00 -28.66 -0.39
C PHE A 314 -14.49 -28.84 -0.42
N ALA A 315 -13.88 -29.14 0.73
CA ALA A 315 -12.46 -29.43 0.82
C ALA A 315 -12.06 -30.67 -0.01
N ARG A 316 -12.88 -31.72 0.01
CA ARG A 316 -12.70 -32.93 -0.82
C ARG A 316 -12.87 -32.64 -2.30
N ILE A 317 -13.88 -31.87 -2.68
CA ILE A 317 -14.10 -31.48 -4.08
C ILE A 317 -12.90 -30.70 -4.62
N PHE A 318 -12.42 -29.70 -3.88
CA PHE A 318 -11.28 -28.90 -4.30
C PHE A 318 -9.94 -29.65 -4.18
N GLY A 319 -9.86 -30.62 -3.26
CA GLY A 319 -8.67 -31.41 -2.97
C GLY A 319 -7.69 -30.76 -1.99
N CYS A 320 -8.11 -29.74 -1.24
CA CYS A 320 -7.24 -29.00 -0.31
C CYS A 320 -7.67 -29.15 1.16
N GLY A 321 -6.77 -28.79 2.08
CA GLY A 321 -7.11 -28.70 3.51
C GLY A 321 -7.95 -27.46 3.82
N TRP A 322 -8.67 -27.48 4.94
CA TRP A 322 -9.46 -26.33 5.39
C TRP A 322 -9.10 -25.93 6.83
N ASN A 323 -9.31 -24.65 7.15
CA ASN A 323 -9.08 -24.09 8.48
C ASN A 323 -10.04 -22.94 8.78
N PHE A 324 -10.15 -22.51 10.03
CA PHE A 324 -11.01 -21.40 10.43
C PHE A 324 -10.29 -20.05 10.42
N LEU A 325 -11.06 -18.98 10.19
CA LEU A 325 -10.61 -17.62 10.44
C LEU A 325 -10.58 -17.34 11.96
N PRO A 326 -9.62 -16.54 12.46
CA PRO A 326 -8.72 -15.67 11.72
C PRO A 326 -7.42 -16.33 11.24
N THR A 327 -6.90 -15.85 10.11
CA THR A 327 -5.58 -16.27 9.55
C THR A 327 -4.74 -15.05 9.16
N ILE A 328 -3.53 -15.26 8.64
CA ILE A 328 -2.67 -14.20 8.10
C ILE A 328 -2.74 -14.16 6.57
N TYR A 329 -3.12 -13.00 6.04
CA TYR A 329 -3.10 -12.67 4.62
C TYR A 329 -2.27 -11.40 4.42
N LEU A 330 -1.26 -11.46 3.54
CA LEU A 330 -0.35 -10.35 3.26
C LEU A 330 0.25 -9.72 4.53
N GLY A 331 0.50 -10.52 5.57
CA GLY A 331 1.03 -10.02 6.86
C GLY A 331 0.02 -9.33 7.78
N ALA A 332 -1.25 -9.18 7.37
CA ALA A 332 -2.35 -8.67 8.19
C ALA A 332 -3.29 -9.81 8.63
N PRO A 333 -3.99 -9.69 9.77
CA PRO A 333 -5.01 -10.65 10.15
C PRO A 333 -6.23 -10.54 9.22
N LEU A 334 -6.75 -11.69 8.80
CA LEU A 334 -7.93 -11.83 7.95
C LEU A 334 -9.08 -12.38 8.79
N GLY A 335 -10.21 -11.68 8.81
CA GLY A 335 -11.43 -12.09 9.51
C GLY A 335 -11.36 -11.98 11.04
N ALA A 336 -10.32 -11.34 11.58
CA ALA A 336 -10.18 -11.07 13.01
C ALA A 336 -10.94 -9.79 13.39
N SER A 337 -11.41 -9.71 14.65
CA SER A 337 -11.94 -8.45 15.19
C SER A 337 -10.81 -7.41 15.27
N PRO A 338 -10.93 -6.23 14.62
CA PRO A 338 -9.89 -5.20 14.60
C PRO A 338 -9.50 -4.69 15.98
N ASN A 339 -10.42 -4.77 16.95
CA ASN A 339 -10.20 -4.32 18.33
C ASN A 339 -9.50 -5.38 19.20
N SER A 340 -9.25 -6.58 18.68
CA SER A 340 -8.66 -7.67 19.45
C SER A 340 -7.22 -7.39 19.82
N SER A 341 -6.91 -7.44 21.12
CA SER A 341 -5.53 -7.36 21.61
C SER A 341 -4.68 -8.56 21.15
N ALA A 342 -5.31 -9.70 20.84
CA ALA A 342 -4.61 -10.92 20.43
C ALA A 342 -3.84 -10.74 19.11
N ILE A 343 -4.32 -9.89 18.19
CA ILE A 343 -3.64 -9.54 16.95
C ILE A 343 -2.22 -9.02 17.22
N TRP A 344 -2.06 -8.29 18.32
CA TRP A 344 -0.82 -7.60 18.66
C TRP A 344 0.16 -8.47 19.45
N ASN A 345 -0.25 -9.64 19.92
CA ASN A 345 0.62 -10.55 20.66
C ASN A 345 1.85 -10.96 19.83
N LYS A 346 1.67 -11.18 18.52
CA LYS A 346 2.79 -11.49 17.60
C LYS A 346 3.76 -10.32 17.43
N VAL A 347 3.27 -9.08 17.52
CA VAL A 347 4.14 -7.90 17.51
C VAL A 347 4.90 -7.82 18.82
N LEU A 348 4.21 -7.99 19.95
CA LEU A 348 4.84 -7.97 21.28
C LEU A 348 5.91 -9.07 21.43
N SER A 349 5.67 -10.28 20.93
CA SER A 349 6.68 -11.35 20.97
C SER A 349 7.89 -11.04 20.11
N ARG A 350 7.73 -10.36 18.95
CA ARG A 350 8.86 -9.85 18.15
C ARG A 350 9.66 -8.79 18.88
N PHE A 351 9.00 -7.88 19.61
CA PHE A 351 9.71 -6.93 20.47
C PHE A 351 10.56 -7.67 21.50
N GLN A 352 9.98 -8.64 22.22
CA GLN A 352 10.67 -9.42 23.25
C GLN A 352 11.85 -10.20 22.67
N SER A 353 11.65 -10.94 21.57
CA SER A 353 12.71 -11.71 20.91
C SER A 353 13.88 -10.83 20.44
N ARG A 354 13.61 -9.63 19.90
CA ARG A 354 14.66 -8.67 19.53
C ARG A 354 15.42 -8.16 20.76
N LEU A 355 14.70 -7.84 21.83
CA LEU A 355 15.29 -7.37 23.08
C LEU A 355 16.17 -8.45 23.72
N GLU A 356 15.73 -9.70 23.73
CA GLU A 356 16.50 -10.85 24.20
C GLU A 356 17.78 -11.03 23.39
N GLY A 357 17.72 -10.93 22.06
CA GLY A 357 18.91 -10.97 21.20
C GLY A 357 19.91 -9.83 21.43
N TRP A 358 19.51 -8.76 22.13
CA TRP A 358 20.40 -7.67 22.52
C TRP A 358 20.90 -7.78 23.96
N ARG A 359 20.38 -8.72 24.76
CA ARG A 359 20.80 -8.94 26.15
C ARG A 359 22.26 -9.42 26.32
N GLY A 360 22.98 -9.69 25.24
CA GLY A 360 24.41 -10.01 25.26
C GLY A 360 25.34 -8.87 24.81
N LYS A 361 24.80 -7.71 24.39
CA LYS A 361 25.59 -6.63 23.79
C LYS A 361 25.76 -5.45 24.76
N PHE A 362 27.00 -5.04 25.03
CA PHE A 362 27.30 -3.81 25.77
C PHE A 362 26.91 -2.58 24.92
N LEU A 363 25.63 -2.21 24.95
CA LEU A 363 25.09 -1.10 24.17
C LEU A 363 25.06 0.19 24.97
N SER A 364 25.72 1.22 24.44
CA SER A 364 25.62 2.60 24.93
C SER A 364 24.17 3.12 24.84
N LEU A 365 23.84 4.16 25.58
CA LEU A 365 22.51 4.78 25.51
C LEU A 365 22.15 5.20 24.07
N GLY A 366 23.12 5.78 23.35
CA GLY A 366 22.96 6.13 21.95
C GLY A 366 22.68 4.92 21.06
N GLY A 367 23.42 3.82 21.25
CA GLY A 367 23.19 2.56 20.53
C GLY A 367 21.81 1.97 20.78
N ARG A 368 21.32 2.01 22.03
CA ARG A 368 19.96 1.58 22.39
C ARG A 368 18.89 2.43 21.73
N ILE A 369 19.06 3.76 21.70
CA ILE A 369 18.13 4.67 21.00
C ILE A 369 18.09 4.36 19.50
N VAL A 370 19.24 4.14 18.86
CA VAL A 370 19.30 3.81 17.43
C VAL A 370 18.57 2.49 17.15
N LEU A 371 18.82 1.44 17.93
CA LEU A 371 18.15 0.14 17.78
C LEU A 371 16.65 0.20 18.06
N CYS A 372 16.23 0.98 19.07
CA CYS A 372 14.83 1.22 19.34
C CYS A 372 14.13 1.78 18.10
N LYS A 373 14.66 2.87 17.52
CA LYS A 373 14.08 3.55 16.37
C LYS A 373 14.10 2.71 15.09
N SER A 374 15.21 2.05 14.79
CA SER A 374 15.37 1.31 13.53
C SER A 374 14.70 -0.06 13.55
N SER A 375 14.64 -0.71 14.72
CA SER A 375 14.21 -2.10 14.83
C SER A 375 12.95 -2.34 15.64
N LEU A 376 12.70 -1.65 16.77
CA LEU A 376 11.49 -1.89 17.58
C LEU A 376 10.30 -1.11 17.02
N THR A 377 10.48 0.20 16.89
CA THR A 377 9.46 1.14 16.43
C THR A 377 8.98 0.83 15.01
N SER A 378 9.77 0.11 14.19
CA SER A 378 9.38 -0.31 12.85
C SER A 378 8.47 -1.54 12.80
N GLN A 379 8.46 -2.40 13.85
CA GLN A 379 7.68 -3.64 13.88
C GLN A 379 6.16 -3.44 13.73
N PRO A 380 5.51 -2.48 14.42
CA PRO A 380 4.06 -2.32 14.36
C PRO A 380 3.57 -1.53 13.14
N LEU A 381 4.45 -0.81 12.43
CA LEU A 381 4.05 0.18 11.40
C LEU A 381 3.20 -0.42 10.28
N TYR A 382 3.49 -1.65 9.89
CA TYR A 382 2.70 -2.37 8.89
C TYR A 382 1.24 -2.53 9.33
N LEU A 383 1.01 -3.02 10.55
CA LEU A 383 -0.34 -3.19 11.09
C LEU A 383 -0.98 -1.85 11.48
N PHE A 384 -0.20 -0.87 11.96
CA PHE A 384 -0.70 0.48 12.26
C PHE A 384 -1.25 1.21 11.03
N SER A 385 -0.84 0.80 9.82
CA SER A 385 -1.36 1.34 8.57
C SER A 385 -2.76 0.84 8.22
N LEU A 386 -3.27 -0.17 8.93
CA LEU A 386 -4.57 -0.78 8.67
C LEU A 386 -5.48 -0.83 9.91
N LEU A 387 -4.90 -1.05 11.09
CA LEU A 387 -5.65 -1.32 12.32
C LEU A 387 -5.39 -0.25 13.39
N LYS A 388 -6.45 0.14 14.10
CA LYS A 388 -6.33 0.95 15.31
C LYS A 388 -5.88 0.07 16.47
N ALA A 389 -4.68 0.32 16.98
CA ALA A 389 -4.16 -0.42 18.12
C ALA A 389 -4.86 0.01 19.41
N PRO A 390 -5.27 -0.93 20.28
CA PRO A 390 -5.77 -0.61 21.61
C PRO A 390 -4.74 0.20 22.40
N LYS A 391 -5.21 1.19 23.17
CA LYS A 391 -4.33 2.04 24.01
C LYS A 391 -3.46 1.20 24.96
N THR A 392 -4.02 0.13 25.51
CA THR A 392 -3.31 -0.81 26.39
C THR A 392 -2.16 -1.52 25.68
N THR A 393 -2.34 -1.92 24.42
CA THR A 393 -1.30 -2.52 23.59
C THR A 393 -0.18 -1.52 23.30
N ILE A 394 -0.53 -0.29 22.92
CA ILE A 394 0.44 0.78 22.68
C ILE A 394 1.28 1.01 23.95
N GLN A 395 0.63 1.12 25.11
CA GLN A 395 1.32 1.28 26.39
C GLN A 395 2.25 0.10 26.71
N LYS A 396 1.87 -1.14 26.39
CA LYS A 396 2.76 -2.30 26.56
C LYS A 396 4.01 -2.20 25.68
N MET A 397 3.86 -1.80 24.41
CA MET A 397 5.00 -1.60 23.50
C MET A 397 5.92 -0.46 23.99
N GLU A 398 5.34 0.69 24.35
CA GLU A 398 6.09 1.84 24.85
C GLU A 398 6.82 1.52 26.16
N ARG A 399 6.24 0.69 27.04
CA ARG A 399 6.91 0.21 28.26
C ARG A 399 8.15 -0.64 27.94
N LEU A 400 8.08 -1.49 26.90
CA LEU A 400 9.22 -2.30 26.47
C LEU A 400 10.34 -1.41 25.90
N GLU A 401 10.00 -0.43 25.06
CA GLU A 401 10.96 0.57 24.55
C GLU A 401 11.60 1.37 25.69
N CYS A 402 10.78 1.86 26.62
CA CYS A 402 11.22 2.62 27.77
C CYS A 402 12.16 1.80 28.67
N ARG A 403 11.78 0.58 29.04
CA ARG A 403 12.62 -0.32 29.85
C ARG A 403 13.96 -0.59 29.15
N PHE A 404 13.94 -0.87 27.85
CA PHE A 404 15.16 -1.11 27.09
C PHE A 404 16.10 0.10 27.10
N ILE A 405 15.59 1.31 26.89
CA ILE A 405 16.43 2.51 26.86
C ILE A 405 17.04 2.81 28.23
N TRP A 406 16.25 2.70 29.30
CA TRP A 406 16.68 3.12 30.65
C TRP A 406 17.39 2.03 31.45
N ALA A 407 16.81 0.84 31.56
CA ALA A 407 17.42 -0.27 32.30
C ALA A 407 18.53 -0.94 31.49
N GLY A 408 18.48 -0.82 30.16
CA GLY A 408 19.37 -1.55 29.27
C GLY A 408 19.05 -3.04 29.33
N VAL A 409 20.11 -3.83 29.37
CA VAL A 409 20.08 -5.29 29.30
C VAL A 409 20.05 -5.97 30.68
N GLN A 410 20.50 -5.26 31.71
CA GLN A 410 20.56 -5.79 33.08
C GLN A 410 19.19 -5.68 33.74
N ASP A 411 18.77 -6.72 34.47
CA ASP A 411 17.46 -6.77 35.13
C ASP A 411 17.33 -5.88 36.39
N LYS A 412 18.30 -4.97 36.61
CA LYS A 412 18.21 -3.98 37.68
C LYS A 412 17.38 -2.80 37.20
N SER A 413 16.31 -2.50 37.93
CA SER A 413 15.52 -1.28 37.74
C SER A 413 16.43 -0.06 37.84
N LYS A 414 16.50 0.74 36.76
CA LYS A 414 17.20 2.03 36.75
C LYS A 414 16.15 3.15 36.74
N TYR A 415 16.43 4.24 37.44
CA TYR A 415 15.56 5.41 37.45
C TYR A 415 15.38 5.98 36.05
N HIS A 416 14.13 6.32 35.71
CA HIS A 416 13.79 7.04 34.49
C HIS A 416 14.11 8.52 34.68
N LEU A 417 15.27 8.97 34.18
CA LEU A 417 15.77 10.33 34.43
C LEU A 417 14.98 11.41 33.67
N VAL A 418 14.30 11.04 32.59
CA VAL A 418 13.47 11.95 31.79
C VAL A 418 12.11 11.29 31.54
N ARG A 419 11.04 12.08 31.66
CA ARG A 419 9.66 11.62 31.42
C ARG A 419 9.53 11.10 29.99
N TRP A 420 8.88 9.94 29.84
CA TRP A 420 8.78 9.26 28.54
C TRP A 420 8.13 10.13 27.44
N ASP A 421 7.11 10.94 27.78
CA ASP A 421 6.51 11.87 26.81
C ASP A 421 7.49 12.93 26.30
N VAL A 422 8.47 13.33 27.10
CA VAL A 422 9.57 14.21 26.64
C VAL A 422 10.53 13.42 25.75
N CYS A 423 10.87 12.17 26.09
CA CYS A 423 11.70 11.33 25.23
C CYS A 423 11.09 11.12 23.83
N LYS A 424 9.76 11.11 23.74
CA LYS A 424 9.00 11.00 22.49
C LYS A 424 8.88 12.31 21.70
N SER A 425 9.31 13.45 22.26
CA SER A 425 9.34 14.71 21.52
C SER A 425 10.54 14.75 20.56
N THR A 426 10.52 15.71 19.64
CA THR A 426 11.61 15.88 18.67
C THR A 426 12.89 16.36 19.36
N LYS A 427 14.04 16.16 18.70
CA LYS A 427 15.33 16.60 19.27
C LYS A 427 15.37 18.11 19.45
N GLU A 428 14.73 18.87 18.57
CA GLU A 428 14.62 20.33 18.65
C GLU A 428 13.85 20.78 19.89
N ARG A 429 12.88 19.96 20.35
CA ARG A 429 12.09 20.18 21.58
C ARG A 429 12.69 19.50 22.81
N GLY A 430 13.92 19.04 22.70
CA GLY A 430 14.66 18.47 23.80
C GLY A 430 14.43 16.98 24.08
N GLY A 431 13.70 16.30 23.20
CA GLY A 431 13.44 14.87 23.30
C GLY A 431 14.53 14.01 22.68
N LEU A 432 14.32 12.68 22.73
CA LEU A 432 15.20 11.70 22.11
C LEU A 432 14.80 11.40 20.66
N GLY A 433 13.68 11.96 20.19
CA GLY A 433 13.08 11.69 18.88
C GLY A 433 12.59 10.25 18.75
N ILE A 434 12.18 9.63 19.87
CA ILE A 434 11.49 8.34 19.86
C ILE A 434 10.09 8.58 19.36
N LEU A 435 9.58 7.68 18.55
CA LEU A 435 8.29 7.86 17.92
C LEU A 435 7.18 7.52 18.93
N ASP A 436 6.19 8.39 19.04
CA ASP A 436 4.97 8.09 19.77
C ASP A 436 4.10 7.14 18.95
N LEU A 437 3.98 5.91 19.42
CA LEU A 437 3.31 4.84 18.69
C LEU A 437 1.82 5.13 18.51
N GLY A 438 1.19 5.83 19.47
CA GLY A 438 -0.22 6.23 19.38
C GLY A 438 -0.45 7.30 18.33
N CYS A 439 0.32 8.38 18.35
CA CYS A 439 0.25 9.45 17.35
C CYS A 439 0.59 8.91 15.96
N MET A 440 1.56 8.00 15.83
CA MET A 440 1.90 7.40 14.54
C MET A 440 0.82 6.45 14.02
N ASN A 441 0.19 5.66 14.89
CA ASN A 441 -0.94 4.83 14.47
C ASN A 441 -2.08 5.72 13.95
N SER A 442 -2.43 6.78 14.66
CA SER A 442 -3.40 7.77 14.16
C SER A 442 -2.96 8.41 12.84
N ALA A 443 -1.72 8.86 12.71
CA ALA A 443 -1.22 9.48 11.49
C ALA A 443 -1.26 8.54 10.27
N LEU A 444 -0.91 7.26 10.47
CA LEU A 444 -0.97 6.23 9.44
C LEU A 444 -2.41 5.91 9.02
N LEU A 445 -3.35 5.88 9.96
CA LEU A 445 -4.77 5.69 9.66
C LEU A 445 -5.36 6.91 8.93
N CYS A 446 -4.98 8.13 9.31
CA CYS A 446 -5.44 9.35 8.64
C CYS A 446 -5.04 9.43 7.16
N LYS A 447 -4.00 8.68 6.74
CA LYS A 447 -3.61 8.53 5.33
C LYS A 447 -4.78 8.04 4.46
N TRP A 448 -5.67 7.20 5.01
CA TRP A 448 -6.81 6.66 4.28
C TRP A 448 -7.82 7.72 3.86
N PHE A 449 -8.04 8.76 4.68
CA PHE A 449 -8.96 9.86 4.32
C PHE A 449 -8.39 10.72 3.19
N TRP A 450 -7.11 11.07 3.27
CA TRP A 450 -6.44 11.78 2.17
C TRP A 450 -6.53 10.99 0.88
N LYS A 451 -6.29 9.68 0.97
CA LYS A 451 -6.33 8.77 -0.18
C LYS A 451 -7.74 8.62 -0.75
N TYR A 452 -8.73 8.40 0.11
CA TYR A 452 -10.14 8.31 -0.26
C TYR A 452 -10.54 9.55 -1.06
N ALA A 453 -10.24 10.73 -0.55
CA ALA A 453 -10.53 12.00 -1.19
C ALA A 453 -9.75 12.24 -2.49
N SER A 454 -8.46 11.87 -2.54
CA SER A 454 -7.57 12.17 -3.68
C SER A 454 -7.66 11.17 -4.83
N GLU A 455 -8.26 9.99 -4.62
CA GLU A 455 -8.32 8.90 -5.59
C GLU A 455 -9.78 8.50 -5.92
N PRO A 456 -10.60 9.41 -6.49
CA PRO A 456 -12.04 9.19 -6.71
C PRO A 456 -12.38 8.04 -7.66
N SER A 457 -11.47 7.68 -8.57
CA SER A 457 -11.65 6.61 -9.54
C SER A 457 -11.02 5.28 -9.10
N SER A 458 -10.50 5.20 -7.87
CA SER A 458 -9.85 3.97 -7.40
C SER A 458 -10.87 2.86 -7.10
N TRP A 459 -10.56 1.64 -7.54
CA TRP A 459 -11.46 0.49 -7.37
C TRP A 459 -11.79 0.20 -5.90
N TRP A 460 -10.81 0.33 -5.01
CA TRP A 460 -11.02 0.12 -3.57
C TRP A 460 -11.99 1.15 -2.98
N ARG A 461 -11.96 2.41 -3.44
CA ARG A 461 -12.89 3.45 -2.99
C ARG A 461 -14.31 3.12 -3.43
N ASN A 462 -14.51 2.73 -4.70
CA ASN A 462 -15.82 2.36 -5.21
C ASN A 462 -16.45 1.23 -4.38
N LEU A 463 -15.68 0.22 -4.00
CA LEU A 463 -16.14 -0.85 -3.12
C LEU A 463 -16.51 -0.35 -1.71
N ILE A 464 -15.73 0.58 -1.15
CA ILE A 464 -16.08 1.22 0.13
C ILE A 464 -17.38 2.00 -0.01
N ASP A 465 -17.59 2.71 -1.11
CA ASP A 465 -18.81 3.50 -1.35
C ASP A 465 -20.07 2.62 -1.45
N VAL A 466 -19.96 1.38 -1.96
CA VAL A 466 -21.07 0.42 -1.95
C VAL A 466 -21.53 0.08 -0.51
N LYS A 467 -20.59 -0.02 0.43
CA LYS A 467 -20.89 -0.35 1.84
C LYS A 467 -21.14 0.88 2.71
N TYR A 468 -20.52 2.01 2.36
CA TYR A 468 -20.56 3.30 3.08
C TYR A 468 -20.91 4.44 2.11
N PRO A 469 -22.13 4.45 1.55
CA PRO A 469 -22.53 5.36 0.50
C PRO A 469 -22.43 6.81 0.94
N ARG A 470 -21.87 7.65 0.07
CA ARG A 470 -21.78 9.10 0.25
C ARG A 470 -23.19 9.68 0.36
N THR A 471 -23.41 10.54 1.34
CA THR A 471 -24.74 11.17 1.57
C THR A 471 -24.70 12.68 1.35
N SER A 472 -23.66 13.35 1.84
CA SER A 472 -23.61 14.82 1.92
C SER A 472 -22.22 15.39 1.57
N SER A 473 -21.31 14.56 1.06
CA SER A 473 -19.94 14.96 0.74
C SER A 473 -19.32 14.01 -0.28
N GLU A 474 -18.58 14.57 -1.24
CA GLU A 474 -17.75 13.81 -2.19
C GLU A 474 -16.40 13.39 -1.60
N TRP A 475 -16.05 13.94 -0.43
CA TRP A 475 -14.75 13.82 0.21
C TRP A 475 -14.74 12.83 1.37
N ARG A 476 -15.93 12.37 1.80
CA ARG A 476 -16.13 11.55 2.99
C ARG A 476 -17.00 10.35 2.67
N ALA A 477 -16.60 9.20 3.17
CA ALA A 477 -17.48 8.03 3.20
C ALA A 477 -18.67 8.32 4.13
N GLY A 478 -19.85 7.83 3.77
CA GLY A 478 -21.03 8.03 4.60
C GLY A 478 -21.10 7.06 5.77
N ASN A 479 -22.27 7.06 6.43
CA ASN A 479 -22.59 6.03 7.39
C ASN A 479 -22.90 4.74 6.65
N GLY A 480 -22.37 3.63 7.13
CA GLY A 480 -22.55 2.37 6.44
C GLY A 480 -23.99 1.86 6.48
N VAL A 481 -24.38 1.15 5.42
CA VAL A 481 -25.73 0.62 5.20
C VAL A 481 -25.75 -0.90 5.42
N GLY A 482 -26.84 -1.40 6.01
CA GLY A 482 -27.04 -2.84 6.24
C GLY A 482 -26.36 -3.38 7.51
N PRO A 483 -26.29 -4.72 7.68
CA PRO A 483 -25.73 -5.34 8.86
C PRO A 483 -24.19 -5.21 8.88
N ILE A 484 -23.69 -4.13 9.48
CA ILE A 484 -22.25 -3.84 9.57
C ILE A 484 -21.68 -4.35 10.88
N GLY A 485 -20.60 -5.14 10.79
CA GLY A 485 -19.89 -5.64 11.95
C GLY A 485 -18.85 -4.68 12.50
N CYS A 486 -17.81 -5.29 13.06
CA CYS A 486 -16.63 -4.59 13.55
C CYS A 486 -15.61 -4.56 12.42
N SER A 487 -15.93 -3.86 11.34
CA SER A 487 -15.10 -3.80 10.15
C SER A 487 -13.86 -2.92 10.35
N ILE A 488 -12.88 -3.06 9.44
CA ILE A 488 -11.63 -2.29 9.52
C ILE A 488 -11.92 -0.83 9.18
N TRP A 489 -12.66 -0.57 8.08
CA TRP A 489 -12.98 0.80 7.66
C TRP A 489 -13.72 1.56 8.75
N ARG A 490 -14.69 0.93 9.43
CA ARG A 490 -15.39 1.53 10.56
C ARG A 490 -14.47 1.90 11.71
N CYS A 491 -13.40 1.15 11.93
CA CYS A 491 -12.38 1.50 12.93
C CYS A 491 -11.50 2.67 12.47
N ILE A 492 -11.20 2.75 11.17
CA ILE A 492 -10.48 3.88 10.56
C ILE A 492 -11.30 5.16 10.69
N MET A 493 -12.60 5.12 10.38
CA MET A 493 -13.54 6.25 10.47
C MET A 493 -13.54 6.95 11.84
N LYS A 494 -13.17 6.24 12.93
CA LYS A 494 -13.04 6.86 14.27
C LYS A 494 -11.94 7.93 14.34
N GLU A 495 -10.98 7.92 13.42
CA GLU A 495 -9.90 8.90 13.31
C GLU A 495 -10.23 10.05 12.35
N GLU A 496 -11.42 10.06 11.74
CA GLU A 496 -11.83 11.06 10.75
C GLU A 496 -11.73 12.48 11.29
N ASN A 497 -12.25 12.72 12.51
CA ASN A 497 -12.17 14.01 13.17
C ASN A 497 -10.72 14.48 13.35
N MET A 498 -9.79 13.55 13.61
CA MET A 498 -8.36 13.90 13.76
C MET A 498 -7.74 14.32 12.44
N PHE A 499 -8.17 13.74 11.31
CA PHE A 499 -7.73 14.16 9.99
C PHE A 499 -8.26 15.54 9.63
N TRP A 500 -9.57 15.76 9.76
CA TRP A 500 -10.21 17.01 9.35
C TRP A 500 -9.81 18.21 10.21
N LYS A 501 -9.29 18.01 11.44
CA LYS A 501 -8.63 19.08 12.22
C LYS A 501 -7.55 19.84 11.42
N PHE A 502 -6.90 19.18 10.48
CA PHE A 502 -5.77 19.73 9.72
C PHE A 502 -6.03 19.78 8.21
N ALA A 503 -7.16 19.27 7.72
CA ALA A 503 -7.53 19.28 6.31
C ALA A 503 -8.73 20.19 6.07
N SER A 504 -8.78 20.78 4.88
CA SER A 504 -9.92 21.60 4.43
C SER A 504 -10.16 21.41 2.94
N VAL A 505 -11.33 21.79 2.45
CA VAL A 505 -11.71 21.72 1.05
C VAL A 505 -11.73 23.14 0.50
N SER A 506 -11.04 23.35 -0.63
CA SER A 506 -11.22 24.54 -1.45
C SER A 506 -12.32 24.28 -2.47
N PRO A 507 -13.36 25.13 -2.52
CA PRO A 507 -14.53 24.96 -3.37
C PRO A 507 -14.27 24.97 -4.88
N GLY A 508 -13.20 25.62 -5.36
CA GLY A 508 -12.95 25.76 -6.80
C GLY A 508 -14.17 26.38 -7.53
N GLY A 509 -14.52 25.87 -8.72
CA GLY A 509 -15.75 26.25 -9.44
C GLY A 509 -17.08 25.81 -8.79
N GLY A 510 -17.08 25.29 -7.56
CA GLY A 510 -18.28 25.00 -6.77
C GLY A 510 -18.93 23.63 -7.02
N ALA A 511 -18.51 22.92 -8.05
CA ALA A 511 -18.97 21.56 -8.29
C ALA A 511 -18.38 20.61 -7.22
N TRP A 512 -19.22 19.74 -6.63
CA TRP A 512 -18.80 18.60 -5.80
C TRP A 512 -18.28 18.99 -4.40
N VAL A 513 -18.66 20.18 -3.92
CA VAL A 513 -18.44 20.63 -2.55
C VAL A 513 -19.78 20.96 -1.91
N SER A 514 -20.10 20.30 -0.80
CA SER A 514 -21.27 20.62 0.00
C SER A 514 -20.99 21.86 0.83
N PHE A 515 -21.85 22.87 0.72
CA PHE A 515 -21.66 24.13 1.41
C PHE A 515 -21.64 23.94 2.92
N TRP A 516 -22.63 23.23 3.47
CA TRP A 516 -22.77 23.09 4.92
C TRP A 516 -21.96 21.93 5.52
N ASN A 517 -21.75 20.85 4.75
CA ASN A 517 -21.26 19.59 5.27
C ASN A 517 -19.75 19.35 5.04
N ASP A 518 -19.10 20.09 4.14
CA ASP A 518 -17.65 19.99 3.95
C ASP A 518 -16.87 20.91 4.92
N CYS A 519 -15.60 20.56 5.17
CA CYS A 519 -14.72 21.37 6.02
C CYS A 519 -14.03 22.45 5.17
N TRP A 520 -14.65 23.62 5.05
CA TRP A 520 -14.04 24.80 4.41
C TRP A 520 -12.85 25.32 5.21
N ILE A 521 -12.96 25.20 6.54
CA ILE A 521 -11.98 25.66 7.52
C ILE A 521 -11.44 24.42 8.23
N PRO A 522 -10.13 24.37 8.55
CA PRO A 522 -9.55 23.22 9.24
C PRO A 522 -10.29 22.93 10.55
N GLY A 523 -10.79 21.71 10.68
CA GLY A 523 -11.48 21.20 11.86
C GLY A 523 -12.92 21.67 12.05
N LYS A 524 -13.50 22.45 11.13
CA LYS A 524 -14.85 23.00 11.29
C LYS A 524 -15.65 22.97 9.99
N MET A 525 -16.86 22.42 10.07
CA MET A 525 -17.88 22.61 9.04
C MET A 525 -18.56 23.97 9.24
N LEU A 526 -19.12 24.52 8.15
CA LEU A 526 -19.85 25.80 8.24
C LEU A 526 -21.11 25.67 9.08
N LYS A 527 -21.81 24.53 9.03
CA LYS A 527 -22.99 24.29 9.88
C LYS A 527 -22.68 24.27 11.38
N ASP A 528 -21.49 23.82 11.77
CA ASP A 528 -21.08 23.78 13.18
C ASP A 528 -20.62 25.16 13.67
N SER A 529 -20.04 25.95 12.77
CA SER A 529 -19.57 27.31 13.06
C SER A 529 -20.70 28.33 13.06
N TYR A 530 -21.72 28.12 12.22
CA TYR A 530 -22.87 29.02 12.01
C TYR A 530 -24.20 28.25 12.10
N PRO A 531 -24.50 27.60 13.25
CA PRO A 531 -25.64 26.69 13.38
C PRO A 531 -26.99 27.38 13.18
N ARG A 532 -27.10 28.67 13.53
CA ARG A 532 -28.34 29.43 13.34
C ARG A 532 -28.60 29.74 11.86
N VAL A 533 -27.56 30.14 11.14
CA VAL A 533 -27.65 30.42 9.69
C VAL A 533 -27.95 29.12 8.93
N ALA A 534 -27.29 28.02 9.31
CA ALA A 534 -27.58 26.70 8.75
C ALA A 534 -29.02 26.24 9.05
N ALA A 535 -29.54 26.54 10.25
CA ALA A 535 -30.91 26.22 10.60
C ALA A 535 -31.93 27.02 9.78
N ALA A 536 -31.62 28.28 9.47
CA ALA A 536 -32.44 29.19 8.66
C ALA A 536 -32.34 28.94 7.15
N SER A 537 -31.33 28.21 6.67
CA SER A 537 -31.13 27.89 5.25
C SER A 537 -32.24 26.98 4.72
N SER A 538 -32.78 27.31 3.54
CA SER A 538 -33.82 26.52 2.86
C SER A 538 -33.30 25.17 2.35
N ASN A 539 -32.00 25.06 2.06
CA ASN A 539 -31.37 23.82 1.62
C ASN A 539 -30.09 23.54 2.43
N ARG A 540 -30.18 22.60 3.36
CA ARG A 540 -29.05 22.20 4.24
C ARG A 540 -28.06 21.25 3.58
N ASP A 541 -28.42 20.69 2.44
CA ASP A 541 -27.57 19.81 1.65
C ASP A 541 -27.14 20.47 0.33
N ALA A 542 -27.25 21.81 0.26
CA ALA A 542 -26.87 22.59 -0.91
C ALA A 542 -25.40 22.37 -1.30
N TRP A 543 -25.17 22.23 -2.60
CA TRP A 543 -23.85 22.31 -3.19
C TRP A 543 -23.46 23.77 -3.37
N VAL A 544 -22.16 24.04 -3.43
CA VAL A 544 -21.69 25.41 -3.71
C VAL A 544 -22.22 25.92 -5.04
N SER A 545 -22.28 25.05 -6.06
CA SER A 545 -22.88 25.35 -7.36
C SER A 545 -24.34 25.82 -7.29
N ASP A 546 -25.08 25.43 -6.25
CA ASP A 546 -26.48 25.79 -6.07
C ASP A 546 -26.66 27.17 -5.42
N LEU A 547 -25.59 27.69 -4.79
CA LEU A 547 -25.60 28.92 -3.99
C LEU A 547 -24.76 30.04 -4.63
N ILE A 548 -24.19 29.81 -5.82
CA ILE A 548 -23.41 30.81 -6.54
C ILE A 548 -24.06 31.18 -7.86
N SER A 549 -24.12 32.47 -8.13
CA SER A 549 -24.42 33.04 -9.44
C SER A 549 -23.28 33.96 -9.87
N PHE A 550 -23.23 34.28 -11.17
CA PHE A 550 -22.17 35.12 -11.73
C PHE A 550 -22.77 36.41 -12.26
N ASP A 551 -22.32 37.54 -11.71
CA ASP A 551 -22.67 38.89 -12.20
C ASP A 551 -21.38 39.61 -12.58
N ASN A 552 -21.23 39.97 -13.87
CA ASN A 552 -20.05 40.67 -14.42
C ASN A 552 -18.70 40.09 -13.95
N GLU A 553 -18.53 38.77 -14.06
CA GLU A 553 -17.32 38.04 -13.63
C GLU A 553 -17.04 38.11 -12.12
N ARG A 554 -18.04 38.40 -11.29
CA ARG A 554 -17.96 38.28 -9.82
C ARG A 554 -18.91 37.22 -9.32
N VAL A 555 -18.48 36.51 -8.29
CA VAL A 555 -19.33 35.53 -7.60
C VAL A 555 -20.32 36.28 -6.71
N VAL A 556 -21.60 36.05 -6.96
CA VAL A 556 -22.70 36.46 -6.08
C VAL A 556 -23.18 35.22 -5.35
N TRP A 557 -23.27 35.31 -4.03
CA TRP A 557 -23.75 34.22 -3.19
C TRP A 557 -25.24 34.36 -2.92
N ASP A 558 -26.02 33.41 -3.40
CA ASP A 558 -27.47 33.37 -3.26
C ASP A 558 -27.85 32.41 -2.14
N PHE A 559 -28.25 32.98 -1.00
CA PHE A 559 -28.68 32.22 0.18
C PHE A 559 -30.20 32.26 0.34
N PRO A 560 -30.95 31.26 -0.18
CA PRO A 560 -32.37 31.15 0.12
C PRO A 560 -32.54 30.79 1.61
N LEU A 561 -33.17 31.69 2.35
CA LEU A 561 -33.53 31.50 3.77
C LEU A 561 -35.02 31.18 3.88
N MET A 562 -35.39 30.27 4.80
CA MET A 562 -36.78 29.83 4.99
C MET A 562 -37.71 30.94 5.51
N TYR A 563 -37.14 31.96 6.15
CA TYR A 563 -37.85 33.14 6.64
C TYR A 563 -36.98 34.38 6.49
N SER A 564 -37.64 35.53 6.29
CA SER A 564 -36.95 36.82 6.29
C SER A 564 -36.44 37.11 7.70
N LEU A 565 -35.13 37.31 7.87
CA LEU A 565 -34.51 37.75 9.12
C LEU A 565 -34.95 39.21 9.44
N ARG A 566 -36.22 39.41 9.84
CA ARG A 566 -36.77 40.71 10.24
C ARG A 566 -36.85 40.82 11.75
N GLY A 567 -36.54 42.03 12.25
CA GLY A 567 -36.81 42.56 13.60
C GLY A 567 -36.68 41.59 14.77
N GLY A 568 -35.48 41.45 15.33
CA GLY A 568 -35.19 40.61 16.52
C GLY A 568 -34.07 39.58 16.33
N ALA A 569 -33.60 39.40 15.09
CA ALA A 569 -32.60 38.42 14.66
C ALA A 569 -31.17 38.98 14.51
N ASP A 570 -30.78 39.98 15.32
CA ASP A 570 -29.49 40.68 15.15
C ASP A 570 -28.28 39.75 15.21
N ARG A 571 -28.35 38.69 16.03
CA ARG A 571 -27.29 37.69 16.14
C ARG A 571 -27.17 36.82 14.90
N GLU A 572 -28.29 36.41 14.29
CA GLU A 572 -28.30 35.61 13.06
C GLU A 572 -27.80 36.40 11.86
N ARG A 573 -28.15 37.69 11.81
CA ARG A 573 -27.64 38.63 10.81
C ARG A 573 -26.13 38.82 10.93
N ASN A 574 -25.62 38.95 12.16
CA ASN A 574 -24.18 39.06 12.40
C ASN A 574 -23.45 37.75 12.04
N ASP A 575 -24.02 36.59 12.37
CA ASP A 575 -23.48 35.28 11.99
C ASP A 575 -23.44 35.13 10.46
N LEU A 576 -24.46 35.58 9.74
CA LEU A 576 -24.49 35.59 8.27
C LEU A 576 -23.47 36.54 7.66
N LEU A 577 -23.30 37.75 8.21
CA LEU A 577 -22.27 38.70 7.73
C LEU A 577 -20.86 38.15 7.94
N ASN A 578 -20.60 37.53 9.09
CA ASN A 578 -19.33 36.86 9.35
C ASN A 578 -19.09 35.70 8.39
N LEU A 579 -20.13 34.90 8.11
CA LEU A 579 -20.06 33.82 7.12
C LEU A 579 -19.72 34.37 5.73
N LEU A 580 -20.44 35.39 5.25
CA LEU A 580 -20.21 36.01 3.94
C LEU A 580 -18.79 36.58 3.81
N SER A 581 -18.24 37.14 4.89
CA SER A 581 -16.85 37.65 4.91
C SER A 581 -15.78 36.57 4.77
N LEU A 582 -16.11 35.31 5.07
CA LEU A 582 -15.20 34.16 4.91
C LEU A 582 -15.27 33.53 3.52
N LEU A 583 -16.32 33.81 2.75
CA LEU A 583 -16.54 33.17 1.46
C LEU A 583 -15.65 33.81 0.38
N PRO A 584 -15.01 32.99 -0.47
CA PRO A 584 -14.17 33.50 -1.55
C PRO A 584 -15.02 34.26 -2.58
N HIS A 585 -14.49 35.40 -3.02
CA HIS A 585 -15.12 36.24 -4.05
C HIS A 585 -14.68 35.88 -5.48
N ASP A 586 -13.57 35.16 -5.63
CA ASP A 586 -12.94 34.82 -6.92
C ASP A 586 -12.94 33.30 -7.17
N LEU A 587 -14.11 32.70 -7.45
CA LEU A 587 -14.23 31.26 -7.72
C LEU A 587 -14.14 30.90 -9.21
N ILE A 588 -14.36 31.86 -10.10
CA ILE A 588 -14.47 31.66 -11.56
C ILE A 588 -13.18 31.06 -12.16
N ASN A 589 -12.02 31.46 -11.64
CA ASN A 589 -10.71 31.00 -12.12
C ASN A 589 -10.03 29.97 -11.20
N ALA A 590 -10.72 29.50 -10.16
CA ALA A 590 -10.11 28.68 -9.10
C ALA A 590 -9.81 27.22 -9.53
N GLY A 591 -10.28 26.79 -10.70
CA GLY A 591 -10.16 25.41 -11.18
C GLY A 591 -11.08 24.45 -10.41
N PRO A 592 -10.87 23.13 -10.51
CA PRO A 592 -11.70 22.15 -9.78
C PRO A 592 -11.50 22.26 -8.28
N ALA A 593 -12.50 21.81 -7.51
CA ALA A 593 -12.41 21.71 -6.06
C ALA A 593 -11.21 20.84 -5.64
N LYS A 594 -10.53 21.23 -4.56
CA LYS A 594 -9.28 20.60 -4.11
C LYS A 594 -9.26 20.39 -2.62
N LEU A 595 -8.82 19.22 -2.20
CA LEU A 595 -8.46 18.98 -0.81
C LEU A 595 -7.13 19.66 -0.47
N ILE A 596 -7.12 20.45 0.60
CA ILE A 596 -5.97 21.17 1.11
C ILE A 596 -5.47 20.51 2.39
N TRP A 597 -4.18 20.23 2.43
CA TRP A 597 -3.48 19.82 3.65
C TRP A 597 -2.83 21.04 4.31
N ASN A 598 -3.42 21.56 5.38
CA ASN A 598 -3.01 22.84 5.97
C ASN A 598 -1.60 22.84 6.58
N PRO A 599 -1.11 21.75 7.20
CA PRO A 599 0.27 21.70 7.73
C PRO A 599 1.36 21.77 6.65
N SER A 600 1.07 21.37 5.41
CA SER A 600 1.95 21.63 4.25
C SER A 600 1.10 21.79 2.98
N PRO A 601 0.65 23.02 2.67
CA PRO A 601 -0.23 23.24 1.53
C PRO A 601 0.44 22.97 0.17
N LYS A 602 1.76 23.13 0.09
CA LYS A 602 2.54 22.94 -1.15
C LYS A 602 2.91 21.47 -1.40
N ASP A 603 3.34 20.76 -0.36
CA ASP A 603 3.81 19.37 -0.51
C ASP A 603 2.67 18.34 -0.41
N GLY A 604 1.48 18.78 0.02
CA GLY A 604 0.33 17.92 0.26
C GLY A 604 0.49 17.06 1.52
N PHE A 605 -0.43 16.10 1.68
CA PHE A 605 -0.41 15.22 2.85
C PHE A 605 0.79 14.27 2.83
N SER A 606 1.48 14.20 3.97
CA SER A 606 2.35 13.08 4.29
C SER A 606 2.05 12.56 5.71
N VAL A 607 2.28 11.26 5.92
CA VAL A 607 2.19 10.66 7.27
C VAL A 607 3.11 11.39 8.25
N ASN A 608 4.29 11.82 7.80
CA ASN A 608 5.24 12.57 8.63
C ASN A 608 4.69 13.96 9.02
N SER A 609 4.08 14.71 8.09
CA SER A 609 3.45 16.00 8.43
C SER A 609 2.26 15.82 9.36
N MET A 610 1.45 14.77 9.19
CA MET A 610 0.35 14.46 10.10
C MET A 610 0.86 14.08 11.49
N TYR A 611 1.87 13.22 11.57
CA TYR A 611 2.51 12.86 12.83
C TYR A 611 3.05 14.10 13.56
N ARG A 612 3.74 15.01 12.85
CA ARG A 612 4.25 16.26 13.42
C ARG A 612 3.13 17.15 13.94
N ALA A 613 2.02 17.28 13.21
CA ALA A 613 0.85 18.04 13.65
C ALA A 613 0.21 17.46 14.92
N LEU A 614 0.05 16.14 14.99
CA LEU A 614 -0.48 15.44 16.17
C LEU A 614 0.44 15.58 17.40
N ILE A 615 1.75 15.45 17.20
CA ILE A 615 2.74 15.64 18.27
C ILE A 615 2.74 17.09 18.73
N HIS A 616 2.63 18.05 17.81
CA HIS A 616 2.53 19.46 18.15
C HIS A 616 1.33 19.71 19.05
N ASP A 617 0.14 19.30 18.61
CA ASP A 617 -1.14 19.45 19.33
C ASP A 617 -1.09 18.83 20.74
N ARG A 618 -0.51 17.63 20.86
CA ARG A 618 -0.36 16.94 22.15
C ARG A 618 0.62 17.63 23.10
N LEU A 619 1.66 18.28 22.57
CA LEU A 619 2.73 18.88 23.35
C LEU A 619 2.54 20.37 23.61
N VAL A 620 1.44 20.98 23.15
CA VAL A 620 1.10 22.37 23.49
C VAL A 620 1.07 22.50 25.03
N GLY A 621 1.97 23.33 25.58
CA GLY A 621 2.12 23.51 27.03
C GLY A 621 3.34 22.83 27.68
N LEU A 622 4.17 22.10 26.93
CA LEU A 622 5.41 21.48 27.42
C LEU A 622 6.70 22.28 27.15
N ASP A 623 6.58 23.56 26.81
CA ASP A 623 7.57 24.36 26.07
C ASP A 623 8.90 24.69 26.77
N LYS A 624 9.27 24.07 27.89
CA LYS A 624 10.55 24.38 28.57
C LYS A 624 11.27 23.15 29.11
N PHE A 625 11.63 22.19 28.24
CA PHE A 625 12.62 21.18 28.61
C PHE A 625 14.05 21.70 28.37
N PRO A 626 14.92 21.76 29.40
CA PRO A 626 16.28 22.32 29.27
C PRO A 626 17.25 21.35 28.58
N PHE A 627 17.07 21.13 27.27
CA PHE A 627 17.80 20.15 26.45
C PHE A 627 19.33 20.23 26.61
N LYS A 628 19.90 21.44 26.49
CA LYS A 628 21.35 21.66 26.56
C LYS A 628 21.91 21.25 27.92
N VAL A 629 21.18 21.49 29.00
CA VAL A 629 21.62 21.14 30.36
C VAL A 629 21.54 19.63 30.59
N VAL A 630 20.50 18.97 30.09
CA VAL A 630 20.23 17.56 30.40
C VAL A 630 20.98 16.60 29.47
N TRP A 631 20.99 16.85 28.16
CA TRP A 631 21.59 15.92 27.18
C TRP A 631 22.99 16.33 26.71
N GLN A 632 23.34 17.62 26.83
CA GLN A 632 24.68 18.14 26.52
C GLN A 632 25.35 18.85 27.71
N PRO A 633 25.39 18.23 28.90
CA PRO A 633 26.01 18.85 30.06
C PRO A 633 27.50 19.11 29.80
N HIS A 634 27.98 20.31 30.16
CA HIS A 634 29.40 20.69 30.09
C HIS A 634 30.19 20.14 31.29
N VAL A 635 29.79 18.96 31.79
CA VAL A 635 30.31 18.34 33.01
C VAL A 635 30.99 17.03 32.60
N PRO A 636 32.14 16.65 33.18
CA PRO A 636 32.83 15.40 32.80
C PRO A 636 31.89 14.20 32.82
N SER A 637 32.02 13.27 31.87
CA SER A 637 31.16 12.08 31.73
C SER A 637 31.08 11.23 33.01
N LYS A 638 32.12 11.28 33.86
CA LYS A 638 32.13 10.67 35.20
C LYS A 638 31.13 11.32 36.17
N MET A 639 30.72 12.57 36.00
CA MET A 639 29.77 13.27 36.90
C MET A 639 28.35 13.35 36.34
N CYS A 640 28.12 13.00 35.07
CA CYS A 640 26.78 12.99 34.47
C CYS A 640 26.22 11.56 34.35
N PRO A 641 25.18 11.18 35.13
CA PRO A 641 24.56 9.85 35.05
C PRO A 641 24.01 9.50 33.65
N LEU A 642 23.62 10.51 32.86
CA LEU A 642 23.11 10.35 31.49
C LEU A 642 24.21 10.03 30.47
N GLN A 643 25.47 10.38 30.75
CA GLN A 643 26.63 10.08 29.90
C GLN A 643 27.40 8.82 30.34
N ARG A 644 27.12 8.24 31.52
CA ARG A 644 27.72 6.99 32.00
C ARG A 644 27.17 5.72 31.30
N GLY A 645 26.67 5.82 30.08
CA GLY A 645 25.85 4.80 29.41
C GLY A 645 26.47 4.18 28.18
#